data_AF-A0A7S3PAI1-F1
#
_entry.id   AF-A0A7S3PAI1-F1
#
_cell.length_a   1.000
_cell.length_b   1.000
_cell.length_c   1.000
_cell.angle_alpha   90.00
_cell.angle_beta   90.00
_cell.angle_gamma   90.00
#
_symmetry.space_group_name_H-M   'P 1'
#
loop_
_entity.id
_entity.type
_entity.pdbx_description
1 polymer ?
#
loop_
_entity_poly.entity_id
_entity_poly.type
_entity_poly.pdbx_seq_one_letter_code
_entity_poly.pdbx_strand_id
1 'polypeptide(L)'
;MGATIKTSSSSLLGPYESMSNVVAISIFAVLALQVLYTVSLEAYKIRMYAIEEYGPVIHEFDPYFNYRATEYLYANGWKAFSQWFDYMVWYPLGRPVGTTIYPGMQVTSVFIKNHILPDWSINDICCYVPSWFGVLATLAVAFLTYETTRNDVRYESILHTIPGVRTIYDYVIDPAGQFLLQKISDLTGSTLGFSKTRLAPPSLPLWTAASAAAIMAVLPAHLMRSIGGGYDNESIAMTAMVLTFACWTRALADQPSLIVTTVWGVITGLAYFYMVAAWGGFTFVLNLVGVHASFLVLTGRYSTKVHRAYTAFYVVGTTLAIQVPVVGWTPLKSLEQLGPFLAFGGIQLIEICEEIRRRRKKQMSSMEMWKLRVMVFGAAAAVALVLIYVLLPTGYFGPLSSRVRGLFVKHTKTGNPLVDSVAEHQAAKPEAYQQYLRHALYLSPFGLGLTTLFYYNDSSSFLLVYAIAAYYFSHRMVRLILLTAPIASCLAGIAIGRFMAWCASGLLSPAEEDKTSSTTSKSKKKKSKNGSNAKKGPTTSGPLKDAMWGRVVRVAVGVVAGLAMMSPAKDFYDNSHQLAQALSHPTIIQKAQTRDGQIIKLDDYRQAYFWLRDNTPEDARIMAWWDYGYQITGIANRTTIADGNTWNHEHIALLGRILTGPEKEAHRIARHLADYVLVWAGGGGDDIAKSPHLRRIANSVYRGLCKDPLCGEFGFYSDRTPTTAMGESMLYKLVGNGMMPGIEVDNNRFREVFRSKYGKVRIYKIQSVSQESKEWVADPANRVCDAPGSWFCRGQYPPALEKILAEKKDFKQLEDFNAKGADDSDYQKEYFERLLNKKMGNGAQLPPKPRVEGDAQGKKPKLQLDAEDIEIINENWENNDLTTLMWQVIADNRMEDFAKLLSETPTMVHIRSEDGRGPMWWAHEFGRAEMVEVLKKFGASEARKDAKGLTPLDVSKL
;
A
#
# COMPACT_ATOMS: atom_id res chain seq x y z
N MET A 1 -14.76 -36.19 -56.00
CA MET A 1 -13.91 -36.45 -57.18
C MET A 1 -13.08 -35.20 -57.42
N GLY A 2 -11.76 -35.12 -57.39
CA GLY A 2 -10.65 -36.04 -57.10
C GLY A 2 -9.39 -35.22 -57.39
N ALA A 3 -8.45 -35.12 -56.46
CA ALA A 3 -7.16 -34.45 -56.71
C ALA A 3 -6.07 -35.03 -55.79
N THR A 4 -5.56 -36.19 -56.22
CA THR A 4 -4.15 -36.61 -56.22
C THR A 4 -3.28 -36.21 -55.01
N ILE A 5 -3.19 -37.16 -54.07
CA ILE A 5 -2.05 -37.33 -53.17
C ILE A 5 -0.88 -37.86 -54.01
N LYS A 6 0.18 -37.07 -54.19
CA LYS A 6 1.47 -37.55 -54.70
C LYS A 6 2.29 -38.09 -53.53
N THR A 7 2.31 -39.40 -53.40
CA THR A 7 3.35 -40.14 -52.68
C THR A 7 4.64 -40.13 -53.49
N SER A 8 5.73 -39.56 -52.95
CA SER A 8 7.09 -39.94 -53.35
C SER A 8 7.81 -40.51 -52.13
N SER A 9 8.16 -41.77 -52.24
CA SER A 9 9.01 -42.55 -51.34
C SER A 9 10.41 -41.95 -51.17
N SER A 10 10.83 -41.73 -49.92
CA SER A 10 12.24 -41.69 -49.52
C SER A 10 12.43 -42.27 -48.11
N SER A 11 13.05 -43.46 -48.08
CA SER A 11 13.92 -44.01 -47.03
C SER A 11 13.47 -44.06 -45.55
N LEU A 12 12.94 -45.24 -45.16
CA LEU A 12 13.31 -46.14 -44.04
C LEU A 12 14.27 -45.73 -42.89
N LEU A 13 14.39 -44.46 -42.51
CA LEU A 13 15.08 -44.00 -41.28
C LEU A 13 14.20 -43.15 -40.33
N GLY A 14 12.89 -43.05 -40.62
CA GLY A 14 11.93 -42.19 -39.91
C GLY A 14 11.48 -42.57 -38.49
N PRO A 15 11.60 -43.80 -37.95
CA PRO A 15 11.10 -44.09 -36.59
C PRO A 15 12.04 -43.63 -35.46
N TYR A 16 13.36 -43.68 -35.66
CA TYR A 16 14.34 -43.49 -34.58
C TYR A 16 14.57 -42.00 -34.21
N GLU A 17 14.57 -41.08 -35.19
CA GLU A 17 14.64 -39.63 -34.94
C GLU A 17 13.37 -39.07 -34.27
N SER A 18 12.20 -39.61 -34.65
CA SER A 18 10.92 -39.27 -34.02
C SER A 18 10.89 -39.70 -32.55
N MET A 19 11.37 -40.92 -32.24
CA MET A 19 11.40 -41.43 -30.87
C MET A 19 12.43 -40.69 -30.00
N SER A 20 13.62 -40.39 -30.54
CA SER A 20 14.66 -39.62 -29.86
C SER A 20 14.19 -38.20 -29.49
N ASN A 21 13.50 -37.52 -30.42
CA ASN A 21 12.95 -36.19 -30.17
C ASN A 21 11.81 -36.20 -29.15
N VAL A 22 10.92 -37.21 -29.19
CA VAL A 22 9.86 -37.37 -28.19
C VAL A 22 10.46 -37.63 -26.81
N VAL A 23 11.46 -38.52 -26.71
CA VAL A 23 12.15 -38.82 -25.44
C VAL A 23 12.89 -37.57 -24.92
N ALA A 24 13.57 -36.80 -25.77
CA ALA A 24 14.25 -35.57 -25.37
C ALA A 24 13.26 -34.49 -24.87
N ILE A 25 12.10 -34.34 -25.54
CA ILE A 25 11.04 -33.42 -25.11
C ILE A 25 10.43 -33.90 -23.79
N SER A 26 10.20 -35.20 -23.62
CA SER A 26 9.70 -35.78 -22.37
C SER A 26 10.68 -35.59 -21.21
N ILE A 27 11.98 -35.84 -21.41
CA ILE A 27 13.02 -35.60 -20.39
C ILE A 27 13.06 -34.12 -20.01
N PHE A 28 13.01 -33.22 -21.00
CA PHE A 28 12.99 -31.79 -20.76
C PHE A 28 11.75 -31.34 -19.98
N ALA A 29 10.57 -31.89 -20.31
CA ALA A 29 9.32 -31.63 -19.59
C ALA A 29 9.36 -32.17 -18.14
N VAL A 30 9.96 -33.33 -17.91
CA VAL A 30 10.14 -33.88 -16.56
C VAL A 30 11.08 -33.00 -15.73
N LEU A 31 12.21 -32.55 -16.30
CA LEU A 31 13.12 -31.62 -15.62
C LEU A 31 12.44 -30.28 -15.32
N ALA A 32 11.63 -29.77 -16.25
CA ALA A 32 10.83 -28.58 -16.06
C ALA A 32 9.88 -28.69 -14.86
N LEU A 33 9.14 -29.80 -14.80
CA LEU A 33 8.21 -30.10 -13.72
C LEU A 33 8.95 -30.28 -12.40
N GLN A 34 10.12 -30.91 -12.41
CA GLN A 34 10.94 -31.06 -11.22
C GLN A 34 11.42 -29.71 -10.67
N VAL A 35 11.85 -28.79 -11.54
CA VAL A 35 12.26 -27.43 -11.13
C VAL A 35 11.06 -26.65 -10.58
N LEU A 36 9.89 -26.73 -11.22
CA LEU A 36 8.69 -26.08 -10.69
C LEU A 36 8.25 -26.68 -9.35
N TYR A 37 8.39 -27.99 -9.18
CA TYR A 37 8.11 -28.68 -7.92
C TYR A 37 9.06 -28.23 -6.80
N THR A 38 10.38 -28.17 -7.05
CA THR A 38 11.34 -27.69 -6.04
C THR A 38 11.09 -26.23 -5.68
N VAL A 39 10.83 -25.36 -6.65
CA VAL A 39 10.47 -23.96 -6.39
C VAL A 39 9.19 -23.85 -5.57
N SER A 40 8.19 -24.68 -5.86
CA SER A 40 6.93 -24.71 -5.11
C SER A 40 7.13 -25.18 -3.67
N LEU A 41 7.98 -26.17 -3.45
CA LEU A 41 8.35 -26.63 -2.11
C LEU A 41 9.07 -25.54 -1.32
N GLU A 42 10.01 -24.83 -1.92
CA GLU A 42 10.70 -23.72 -1.26
C GLU A 42 9.74 -22.55 -0.96
N ALA A 43 8.83 -22.23 -1.88
CA ALA A 43 7.77 -21.26 -1.66
C ALA A 43 6.86 -21.67 -0.47
N TYR A 44 6.59 -22.95 -0.31
CA TYR A 44 5.82 -23.45 0.83
C TYR A 44 6.61 -23.35 2.14
N LYS A 45 7.85 -23.87 2.18
CA LYS A 45 8.70 -23.89 3.40
C LYS A 45 8.91 -22.49 4.00
N ILE A 46 9.24 -21.49 3.18
CA ILE A 46 9.50 -20.13 3.66
C ILE A 46 8.28 -19.47 4.32
N ARG A 47 7.06 -19.90 3.94
CA ARG A 47 5.78 -19.40 4.50
C ARG A 47 5.37 -20.15 5.77
N MET A 48 6.02 -21.27 6.09
CA MET A 48 5.68 -22.13 7.23
C MET A 48 6.36 -21.75 8.54
N TYR A 49 7.31 -20.80 8.56
CA TYR A 49 8.06 -20.44 9.77
C TYR A 49 7.18 -20.12 10.98
N ALA A 50 6.11 -19.36 10.79
CA ALA A 50 5.24 -18.97 11.88
C ALA A 50 4.48 -20.18 12.46
N ILE A 51 4.01 -21.08 11.60
CA ILE A 51 3.26 -22.28 12.01
C ILE A 51 4.20 -23.30 12.68
N GLU A 52 5.41 -23.49 12.17
CA GLU A 52 6.40 -24.40 12.76
C GLU A 52 6.83 -23.95 14.16
N GLU A 53 6.93 -22.64 14.39
CA GLU A 53 7.43 -22.10 15.66
C GLU A 53 6.35 -21.86 16.73
N TYR A 54 5.15 -21.42 16.32
CA TYR A 54 4.07 -21.05 17.24
C TYR A 54 2.83 -21.96 17.17
N GLY A 55 2.78 -22.88 16.20
CA GLY A 55 1.60 -23.68 15.89
C GLY A 55 0.60 -22.97 14.98
N PRO A 56 -0.54 -23.62 14.64
CA PRO A 56 -1.58 -23.05 13.79
C PRO A 56 -2.37 -21.96 14.54
N VAL A 57 -1.79 -20.76 14.59
CA VAL A 57 -2.37 -19.57 15.22
C VAL A 57 -2.50 -18.48 14.17
N ILE A 58 -3.66 -17.84 14.12
CA ILE A 58 -3.91 -16.71 13.23
C ILE A 58 -3.09 -15.49 13.68
N HIS A 59 -2.54 -14.76 12.72
CA HIS A 59 -1.70 -13.58 12.95
C HIS A 59 -2.45 -12.28 12.66
N GLU A 60 -1.90 -11.16 13.14
CA GLU A 60 -2.45 -9.81 12.96
C GLU A 60 -3.82 -9.58 13.63
N PHE A 61 -4.50 -8.50 13.26
CA PHE A 61 -5.80 -8.09 13.81
C PHE A 61 -6.95 -8.45 12.86
N ASP A 62 -6.81 -8.09 11.57
CA ASP A 62 -7.83 -8.24 10.53
C ASP A 62 -8.26 -9.70 10.26
N PRO A 63 -7.35 -10.70 10.23
CA PRO A 63 -7.71 -12.08 9.92
C PRO A 63 -8.72 -12.73 10.87
N TYR A 64 -8.85 -12.24 12.11
CA TYR A 64 -9.82 -12.77 13.08
C TYR A 64 -11.27 -12.56 12.66
N PHE A 65 -11.57 -11.45 11.97
CA PHE A 65 -12.89 -11.22 11.40
C PHE A 65 -13.19 -12.22 10.29
N ASN A 66 -12.20 -12.42 9.40
CA ASN A 66 -12.34 -13.35 8.29
C ASN A 66 -12.54 -14.79 8.79
N TYR A 67 -11.80 -15.19 9.83
CA TYR A 67 -11.96 -16.49 10.47
C TYR A 67 -13.37 -16.70 11.04
N ARG A 68 -13.87 -15.73 11.83
CA ARG A 68 -15.23 -15.78 12.39
C ARG A 68 -16.29 -15.84 11.30
N ALA A 69 -16.10 -15.10 10.21
CA ALA A 69 -16.99 -15.16 9.05
C ALA A 69 -16.97 -16.54 8.36
N THR A 70 -15.80 -17.17 8.23
CA THR A 70 -15.66 -18.54 7.70
C THR A 70 -16.34 -19.57 8.60
N GLU A 71 -16.17 -19.46 9.91
CA GLU A 71 -16.83 -20.32 10.90
C GLU A 71 -18.36 -20.19 10.83
N TYR A 72 -18.86 -18.95 10.76
CA TYR A 72 -20.29 -18.68 10.59
C TYR A 72 -20.84 -19.26 9.28
N LEU A 73 -20.12 -19.11 8.17
CA LEU A 73 -20.50 -19.66 6.87
C LEU A 73 -20.55 -21.19 6.89
N TYR A 74 -19.59 -21.84 7.55
CA TYR A 74 -19.56 -23.30 7.71
C TYR A 74 -20.73 -23.80 8.55
N ALA A 75 -21.03 -23.14 9.67
CA ALA A 75 -22.07 -23.58 10.59
C ALA A 75 -23.50 -23.33 10.09
N ASN A 76 -23.75 -22.20 9.39
CA ASN A 76 -25.10 -21.76 9.04
C ASN A 76 -25.41 -21.83 7.54
N GLY A 77 -24.41 -22.04 6.69
CA GLY A 77 -24.54 -22.09 5.24
C GLY A 77 -24.70 -20.74 4.55
N TRP A 78 -24.72 -20.75 3.21
CA TRP A 78 -24.69 -19.54 2.38
C TRP A 78 -25.90 -18.61 2.57
N LYS A 79 -27.11 -19.16 2.69
CA LYS A 79 -28.34 -18.36 2.79
C LYS A 79 -28.32 -17.48 4.04
N ALA A 80 -27.99 -18.08 5.19
CA ALA A 80 -27.85 -17.35 6.45
C ALA A 80 -26.69 -16.35 6.41
N PHE A 81 -25.54 -16.73 5.83
CA PHE A 81 -24.39 -15.84 5.67
C PHE A 81 -24.72 -14.58 4.84
N SER A 82 -25.43 -14.74 3.72
CA SER A 82 -25.80 -13.61 2.84
C SER A 82 -26.74 -12.59 3.50
N GLN A 83 -27.51 -13.03 4.49
CA GLN A 83 -28.46 -12.22 5.26
C GLN A 83 -27.97 -11.98 6.70
N TRP A 84 -26.67 -12.16 6.95
CA TRP A 84 -26.12 -12.07 8.30
C TRP A 84 -26.00 -10.61 8.74
N PHE A 85 -26.78 -10.26 9.76
CA PHE A 85 -26.66 -9.03 10.52
C PHE A 85 -26.08 -9.34 11.91
N ASP A 86 -24.88 -8.84 12.18
CA ASP A 86 -24.15 -9.13 13.40
C ASP A 86 -24.37 -8.01 14.43
N TYR A 87 -25.05 -8.33 15.52
CA TYR A 87 -25.28 -7.42 16.65
C TYR A 87 -24.16 -7.48 17.70
N MET A 88 -23.21 -8.42 17.58
CA MET A 88 -22.06 -8.51 18.51
C MET A 88 -20.96 -7.50 18.21
N VAL A 89 -20.96 -6.88 17.03
CA VAL A 89 -20.00 -5.85 16.64
C VAL A 89 -20.71 -4.51 16.47
N TRP A 90 -19.98 -3.41 16.65
CA TRP A 90 -20.55 -2.06 16.56
C TRP A 90 -21.72 -1.81 17.51
N TYR A 91 -21.66 -2.32 18.74
CA TYR A 91 -22.72 -2.06 19.72
C TYR A 91 -22.85 -0.53 19.99
N PRO A 92 -24.06 0.06 19.88
CA PRO A 92 -25.38 -0.57 19.79
C PRO A 92 -25.98 -0.71 18.38
N LEU A 93 -25.26 -0.34 17.33
CA LEU A 93 -25.74 -0.25 15.95
C LEU A 93 -25.82 -1.60 15.22
N GLY A 94 -24.83 -2.47 15.42
CA GLY A 94 -24.65 -3.69 14.64
C GLY A 94 -24.05 -3.46 13.26
N ARG A 95 -23.68 -4.56 12.58
CA ARG A 95 -23.08 -4.54 11.24
C ARG A 95 -23.76 -5.55 10.29
N PRO A 96 -24.17 -5.14 9.08
CA PRO A 96 -24.64 -6.05 8.05
C PRO A 96 -23.44 -6.73 7.37
N VAL A 97 -23.00 -7.87 7.89
CA VAL A 97 -21.79 -8.54 7.41
C VAL A 97 -21.98 -9.07 5.98
N GLY A 98 -23.14 -9.67 5.67
CA GLY A 98 -23.41 -10.27 4.35
C GLY A 98 -23.26 -9.32 3.15
N THR A 99 -23.46 -8.01 3.35
CA THR A 99 -23.32 -6.98 2.29
C THR A 99 -22.05 -6.13 2.43
N THR A 100 -21.25 -6.33 3.49
CA THR A 100 -20.03 -5.52 3.74
C THR A 100 -18.74 -6.34 3.70
N ILE A 101 -18.79 -7.63 3.37
CA ILE A 101 -17.64 -8.52 3.25
C ILE A 101 -17.51 -9.10 1.85
N TYR A 102 -16.28 -9.19 1.34
CA TYR A 102 -15.94 -9.95 0.14
C TYR A 102 -15.89 -11.45 0.48
N PRO A 103 -16.83 -12.29 0.00
CA PRO A 103 -17.00 -13.65 0.51
C PRO A 103 -16.06 -14.69 -0.11
N GLY A 104 -15.23 -14.31 -1.08
CA GLY A 104 -14.45 -15.25 -1.90
C GLY A 104 -13.50 -16.12 -1.10
N MET A 105 -12.85 -15.55 -0.08
CA MET A 105 -11.92 -16.29 0.77
C MET A 105 -12.65 -17.28 1.70
N GLN A 106 -13.74 -16.85 2.33
CA GLN A 106 -14.54 -17.67 3.23
C GLN A 106 -15.14 -18.87 2.48
N VAL A 107 -15.71 -18.62 1.30
CA VAL A 107 -16.28 -19.67 0.44
C VAL A 107 -15.21 -20.67 0.02
N THR A 108 -14.01 -20.20 -0.33
CA THR A 108 -12.89 -21.06 -0.72
C THR A 108 -12.42 -21.95 0.43
N SER A 109 -12.26 -21.39 1.64
CA SER A 109 -11.88 -22.17 2.82
C SER A 109 -12.93 -23.21 3.22
N VAL A 110 -14.22 -22.86 3.18
CA VAL A 110 -15.32 -23.81 3.44
C VAL A 110 -15.38 -24.90 2.36
N PHE A 111 -15.12 -24.56 1.10
CA PHE A 111 -15.04 -25.55 0.03
C PHE A 111 -13.92 -26.55 0.27
N ILE A 112 -12.72 -26.08 0.64
CA ILE A 112 -11.57 -26.94 0.98
C ILE A 112 -11.90 -27.84 2.17
N LYS A 113 -12.51 -27.29 3.24
CA LYS A 113 -12.95 -28.05 4.42
C LYS A 113 -13.94 -29.15 4.07
N ASN A 114 -14.94 -28.86 3.23
CA ASN A 114 -16.00 -29.82 2.93
C ASN A 114 -15.60 -30.90 1.93
N HIS A 115 -14.73 -30.60 0.95
CA HIS A 115 -14.46 -31.50 -0.18
C HIS A 115 -13.03 -32.06 -0.22
N ILE A 116 -12.05 -31.36 0.34
CA ILE A 116 -10.62 -31.73 0.19
C ILE A 116 -10.07 -32.27 1.51
N LEU A 117 -10.31 -31.58 2.62
CA LEU A 117 -9.75 -31.89 3.95
C LEU A 117 -10.85 -31.92 5.03
N PRO A 118 -11.72 -32.95 5.03
CA PRO A 118 -12.82 -33.05 5.99
C PRO A 118 -12.36 -33.29 7.43
N ASP A 119 -11.19 -33.89 7.64
CA ASP A 119 -10.69 -34.25 8.98
C ASP A 119 -10.04 -33.07 9.72
N TRP A 120 -9.68 -32.00 9.01
CA TRP A 120 -8.91 -30.87 9.57
C TRP A 120 -9.81 -29.83 10.24
N SER A 121 -9.34 -29.15 11.29
CA SER A 121 -10.13 -28.06 11.88
C SER A 121 -10.21 -26.86 10.93
N ILE A 122 -11.27 -26.04 11.07
CA ILE A 122 -11.42 -24.82 10.24
C ILE A 122 -10.27 -23.85 10.53
N ASN A 123 -9.83 -23.75 11.79
CA ASN A 123 -8.69 -22.92 12.18
C ASN A 123 -7.41 -23.34 11.48
N ASP A 124 -7.14 -24.66 11.41
CA ASP A 124 -5.97 -25.16 10.70
C ASP A 124 -6.06 -24.77 9.22
N ILE A 125 -7.18 -25.05 8.55
CA ILE A 125 -7.34 -24.69 7.13
C ILE A 125 -7.12 -23.19 6.90
N CYS A 126 -7.71 -22.32 7.72
CA CYS A 126 -7.52 -20.87 7.62
C CYS A 126 -6.05 -20.46 7.82
N CYS A 127 -5.29 -21.13 8.68
CA CYS A 127 -3.86 -20.86 8.87
C CYS A 127 -3.01 -21.29 7.67
N TYR A 128 -3.35 -22.37 6.97
CA TYR A 128 -2.56 -22.90 5.84
C TYR A 128 -2.94 -22.33 4.47
N VAL A 129 -4.16 -21.81 4.31
CA VAL A 129 -4.65 -21.20 3.05
C VAL A 129 -3.70 -20.13 2.49
N PRO A 130 -3.18 -19.17 3.28
CA PRO A 130 -2.23 -18.17 2.76
C PRO A 130 -0.97 -18.79 2.15
N SER A 131 -0.45 -19.86 2.76
CA SER A 131 0.71 -20.60 2.26
C SER A 131 0.42 -21.31 0.94
N TRP A 132 -0.72 -22.00 0.84
CA TRP A 132 -1.12 -22.69 -0.40
C TRP A 132 -1.36 -21.73 -1.56
N PHE A 133 -2.09 -20.65 -1.32
CA PHE A 133 -2.33 -19.63 -2.34
C PHE A 133 -1.06 -18.85 -2.69
N GLY A 134 -0.13 -18.67 -1.75
CA GLY A 134 1.21 -18.14 -2.07
C GLY A 134 1.96 -18.99 -3.10
N VAL A 135 1.89 -20.33 -2.97
CA VAL A 135 2.48 -21.26 -3.95
C VAL A 135 1.73 -21.19 -5.30
N LEU A 136 0.40 -21.15 -5.28
CA LEU A 136 -0.40 -21.00 -6.50
C LEU A 136 -0.13 -19.67 -7.21
N ALA A 137 0.08 -18.58 -6.48
CA ALA A 137 0.49 -17.29 -7.04
C ALA A 137 1.85 -17.39 -7.75
N THR A 138 2.83 -18.09 -7.16
CA THR A 138 4.13 -18.33 -7.80
C THR A 138 3.99 -19.11 -9.10
N LEU A 139 3.13 -20.14 -9.15
CA LEU A 139 2.84 -20.89 -10.37
C LEU A 139 2.10 -20.04 -11.42
N ALA A 140 1.17 -19.19 -10.99
CA ALA A 140 0.47 -18.26 -11.87
C ALA A 140 1.44 -17.23 -12.49
N VAL A 141 2.43 -16.75 -11.73
CA VAL A 141 3.50 -15.86 -12.24
C VAL A 141 4.37 -16.58 -13.27
N ALA A 142 4.70 -17.86 -13.01
CA ALA A 142 5.42 -18.68 -13.97
C ALA A 142 4.64 -18.80 -15.29
N PHE A 143 3.33 -19.07 -15.21
CA PHE A 143 2.46 -19.18 -16.37
C PHE A 143 2.31 -17.85 -17.13
N LEU A 144 2.13 -16.73 -16.41
CA LEU A 144 2.12 -15.39 -17.00
C LEU A 144 3.42 -15.11 -17.76
N THR A 145 4.57 -15.40 -17.14
CA THR A 145 5.88 -15.19 -17.75
C THR A 145 6.06 -16.07 -19.00
N TYR A 146 5.67 -17.35 -18.91
CA TYR A 146 5.72 -18.29 -20.02
C TYR A 146 4.95 -17.78 -21.25
N GLU A 147 3.71 -17.31 -21.08
CA GLU A 147 2.89 -16.84 -22.20
C GLU A 147 3.46 -15.54 -22.81
N THR A 148 4.11 -14.69 -22.02
CA THR A 148 4.73 -13.45 -22.54
C THR A 148 5.99 -13.70 -23.36
N THR A 149 6.71 -14.79 -23.11
CA THR A 149 7.97 -15.14 -23.80
C THR A 149 7.82 -16.25 -24.85
N ARG A 150 6.65 -16.89 -24.93
CA ARG A 150 6.35 -18.01 -25.84
C ARG A 150 6.59 -17.70 -27.32
N ASN A 151 6.17 -16.52 -27.77
CA ASN A 151 6.18 -16.13 -29.18
C ASN A 151 7.27 -15.10 -29.47
N ASP A 152 8.47 -15.26 -28.90
CA ASP A 152 9.65 -14.41 -29.14
C ASP A 152 10.15 -14.51 -30.59
N VAL A 153 9.36 -14.02 -31.54
CA VAL A 153 9.79 -13.60 -32.87
C VAL A 153 10.14 -12.14 -32.74
N ARG A 154 11.29 -11.72 -33.25
CA ARG A 154 11.81 -10.35 -33.17
C ARG A 154 10.90 -9.39 -33.98
N TYR A 155 9.75 -9.03 -33.43
CA TYR A 155 8.89 -7.97 -33.97
C TYR A 155 9.38 -6.62 -33.46
N GLU A 156 9.33 -5.62 -34.34
CA GLU A 156 9.93 -4.30 -34.17
C GLU A 156 9.52 -3.63 -32.86
N SER A 157 10.49 -2.93 -32.25
CA SER A 157 10.38 -2.15 -31.01
C SER A 157 9.13 -1.26 -30.97
N ILE A 158 8.62 -0.97 -29.77
CA ILE A 158 7.55 0.02 -29.56
C ILE A 158 7.87 1.38 -30.23
N LEU A 159 9.16 1.70 -30.35
CA LEU A 159 9.67 2.93 -30.95
C LEU A 159 9.46 2.96 -32.48
N HIS A 160 9.34 1.80 -33.13
CA HIS A 160 9.05 1.69 -34.56
C HIS A 160 7.56 1.95 -34.89
N THR A 161 6.66 1.74 -33.92
CA THR A 161 5.22 2.04 -34.05
C THR A 161 4.87 3.52 -33.93
N ILE A 162 5.75 4.37 -33.38
CA ILE A 162 5.50 5.82 -33.23
C ILE A 162 6.11 6.57 -34.43
N PRO A 163 5.32 7.25 -35.28
CA PRO A 163 5.79 7.82 -36.55
C PRO A 163 7.00 8.76 -36.44
N GLY A 164 7.09 9.56 -35.37
CA GLY A 164 8.20 10.50 -35.15
C GLY A 164 9.44 9.91 -34.46
N VAL A 165 9.30 8.78 -33.78
CA VAL A 165 10.39 8.10 -33.07
C VAL A 165 10.99 6.98 -33.92
N ARG A 166 10.24 6.49 -34.91
CA ARG A 166 10.71 5.54 -35.91
C ARG A 166 11.98 6.01 -36.61
N THR A 167 12.03 7.27 -37.02
CA THR A 167 13.20 7.86 -37.66
C THR A 167 14.43 7.88 -36.73
N ILE A 168 14.24 8.18 -35.45
CA ILE A 168 15.32 8.18 -34.44
C ILE A 168 15.75 6.73 -34.11
N TYR A 169 14.80 5.82 -34.04
CA TYR A 169 15.08 4.40 -33.83
C TYR A 169 15.93 3.84 -34.96
N ASP A 170 15.54 4.07 -36.21
CA ASP A 170 16.26 3.58 -37.39
C ASP A 170 17.64 4.26 -37.57
N TYR A 171 17.82 5.51 -37.14
CA TYR A 171 19.08 6.25 -37.30
C TYR A 171 20.06 6.14 -36.13
N VAL A 172 19.57 5.95 -34.90
CA VAL A 172 20.40 6.02 -33.67
C VAL A 172 20.36 4.72 -32.90
N ILE A 173 19.18 4.18 -32.62
CA ILE A 173 19.02 3.04 -31.70
C ILE A 173 19.30 1.71 -32.39
N ASP A 174 18.84 1.52 -33.63
CA ASP A 174 19.08 0.30 -34.40
C ASP A 174 20.57 0.18 -34.80
N PRO A 175 21.26 1.24 -35.28
CA PRO A 175 22.70 1.16 -35.55
C PRO A 175 23.55 1.02 -34.29
N ALA A 176 23.23 1.73 -33.19
CA ALA A 176 23.96 1.59 -31.93
C ALA A 176 23.70 0.23 -31.26
N GLY A 177 22.46 -0.26 -31.32
CA GLY A 177 22.06 -1.58 -30.86
C GLY A 177 22.73 -2.68 -31.69
N GLN A 178 22.74 -2.55 -33.01
CA GLN A 178 23.46 -3.46 -33.90
C GLN A 178 24.98 -3.39 -33.66
N PHE A 179 25.56 -2.22 -33.44
CA PHE A 179 26.99 -2.07 -33.11
C PHE A 179 27.35 -2.73 -31.77
N LEU A 180 26.55 -2.52 -30.73
CA LEU A 180 26.75 -3.16 -29.42
C LEU A 180 26.60 -4.68 -29.53
N LEU A 181 25.55 -5.13 -30.23
CA LEU A 181 25.28 -6.55 -30.46
C LEU A 181 26.33 -7.21 -31.37
N GLN A 182 26.88 -6.46 -32.32
CA GLN A 182 27.96 -6.92 -33.19
C GLN A 182 29.25 -7.03 -32.38
N LYS A 183 29.61 -6.04 -31.55
CA LYS A 183 30.72 -6.18 -30.60
C LYS A 183 30.55 -7.36 -29.64
N ILE A 184 29.34 -7.58 -29.11
CA ILE A 184 29.05 -8.72 -28.24
C ILE A 184 29.12 -10.04 -29.02
N SER A 185 28.58 -10.08 -30.24
CA SER A 185 28.63 -11.24 -31.15
C SER A 185 30.06 -11.57 -31.58
N ASP A 186 30.88 -10.56 -31.83
CA ASP A 186 32.29 -10.69 -32.21
C ASP A 186 33.12 -11.17 -31.01
N LEU A 187 32.78 -10.77 -29.79
CA LEU A 187 33.40 -11.29 -28.56
C LEU A 187 32.97 -12.73 -28.23
N THR A 188 31.71 -13.10 -28.48
CA THR A 188 31.10 -14.34 -27.93
C THR A 188 30.76 -15.42 -28.97
N GLY A 189 31.01 -15.16 -30.26
CA GLY A 189 30.79 -16.10 -31.36
C GLY A 189 29.32 -16.51 -31.61
N SER A 190 28.35 -15.91 -30.92
CA SER A 190 26.92 -16.02 -31.22
C SER A 190 26.13 -14.91 -30.53
N THR A 191 24.96 -14.58 -31.08
CA THR A 191 24.05 -13.59 -30.50
C THR A 191 23.35 -14.14 -29.25
N LEU A 192 23.20 -13.31 -28.22
CA LEU A 192 22.49 -13.55 -26.93
C LEU A 192 20.97 -13.82 -27.12
N GLY A 193 20.60 -14.75 -28.00
CA GLY A 193 19.24 -14.90 -28.54
C GLY A 193 18.84 -13.81 -29.56
N PHE A 194 19.74 -12.87 -29.87
CA PHE A 194 19.48 -11.70 -30.73
C PHE A 194 19.52 -11.98 -32.25
N SER A 195 19.39 -13.23 -32.70
CA SER A 195 19.44 -13.56 -34.13
C SER A 195 18.12 -13.21 -34.84
N LYS A 196 18.19 -12.64 -36.05
CA LYS A 196 17.03 -12.23 -36.87
C LYS A 196 16.16 -13.41 -37.37
N THR A 197 16.61 -14.66 -37.25
CA THR A 197 16.08 -15.76 -38.08
C THR A 197 15.93 -17.14 -37.43
N ARG A 198 16.13 -17.30 -36.11
CA ARG A 198 15.82 -18.57 -35.44
C ARG A 198 14.65 -18.38 -34.47
N LEU A 199 13.61 -19.20 -34.61
CA LEU A 199 12.65 -19.42 -33.51
C LEU A 199 13.46 -19.61 -32.22
N ALA A 200 13.11 -18.88 -31.16
CA ALA A 200 13.70 -19.11 -29.86
C ALA A 200 13.64 -20.62 -29.53
N PRO A 201 14.69 -21.20 -28.92
CA PRO A 201 14.65 -22.61 -28.55
C PRO A 201 13.42 -22.85 -27.67
N PRO A 202 12.69 -23.98 -27.83
CA PRO A 202 11.46 -24.24 -27.08
C PRO A 202 11.68 -24.25 -25.55
N SER A 203 12.93 -24.29 -25.10
CA SER A 203 13.36 -24.19 -23.71
C SER A 203 13.38 -22.76 -23.15
N LEU A 204 13.46 -21.71 -23.97
CA LEU A 204 13.60 -20.32 -23.49
C LEU A 204 12.40 -19.87 -22.62
N PRO A 205 11.14 -20.06 -23.04
CA PRO A 205 10.01 -19.63 -22.22
C PRO A 205 9.98 -20.34 -20.86
N LEU A 206 10.41 -21.61 -20.84
CA LEU A 206 10.51 -22.38 -19.61
C LEU A 206 11.59 -21.85 -18.66
N TRP A 207 12.79 -21.53 -19.16
CA TRP A 207 13.85 -20.92 -18.34
C TRP A 207 13.41 -19.60 -17.71
N THR A 208 12.71 -18.76 -18.49
CA THR A 208 12.15 -17.49 -17.98
C THR A 208 11.05 -17.71 -16.95
N ALA A 209 10.16 -18.68 -17.17
CA ALA A 209 9.09 -19.01 -16.23
C ALA A 209 9.63 -19.58 -14.92
N ALA A 210 10.60 -20.50 -14.99
CA ALA A 210 11.25 -21.08 -13.81
C ALA A 210 12.02 -20.03 -13.00
N SER A 211 12.71 -19.10 -13.68
CA SER A 211 13.42 -18.01 -13.02
C SER A 211 12.46 -17.02 -12.36
N ALA A 212 11.36 -16.65 -13.02
CA ALA A 212 10.34 -15.79 -12.43
C ALA A 212 9.67 -16.45 -11.20
N ALA A 213 9.38 -17.76 -11.29
CA ALA A 213 8.86 -18.54 -10.17
C ALA A 213 9.83 -18.58 -8.99
N ALA A 214 11.12 -18.82 -9.24
CA ALA A 214 12.14 -18.88 -8.20
C ALA A 214 12.28 -17.54 -7.46
N ILE A 215 12.19 -16.41 -8.16
CA ILE A 215 12.22 -15.08 -7.54
C ILE A 215 10.94 -14.86 -6.72
N MET A 216 9.76 -15.12 -7.30
CA MET A 216 8.47 -14.91 -6.64
C MET A 216 8.29 -15.79 -5.39
N ALA A 217 8.87 -16.99 -5.39
CA ALA A 217 8.83 -17.93 -4.26
C ALA A 217 9.38 -17.33 -2.97
N VAL A 218 10.48 -16.58 -3.07
CA VAL A 218 11.21 -15.99 -1.93
C VAL A 218 11.05 -14.47 -1.80
N LEU A 219 10.33 -13.81 -2.70
CA LEU A 219 10.26 -12.34 -2.72
C LEU A 219 9.53 -11.76 -1.49
N PRO A 220 10.19 -10.96 -0.64
CA PRO A 220 9.58 -10.47 0.60
C PRO A 220 8.33 -9.60 0.42
N ALA A 221 8.26 -8.85 -0.68
CA ALA A 221 7.08 -8.06 -1.05
C ALA A 221 5.79 -8.90 -1.16
N HIS A 222 5.90 -10.19 -1.51
CA HIS A 222 4.76 -11.10 -1.53
C HIS A 222 4.61 -11.86 -0.20
N LEU A 223 5.72 -12.20 0.46
CA LEU A 223 5.72 -12.91 1.76
C LEU A 223 4.99 -12.13 2.86
N MET A 224 5.08 -10.80 2.88
CA MET A 224 4.43 -9.96 3.89
C MET A 224 2.90 -10.17 4.04
N ARG A 225 2.22 -10.69 3.02
CA ARG A 225 0.77 -10.97 3.04
C ARG A 225 0.44 -12.43 2.65
N SER A 226 1.42 -13.33 2.68
CA SER A 226 1.23 -14.76 2.33
C SER A 226 1.91 -15.75 3.29
N ILE A 227 2.40 -15.30 4.45
CA ILE A 227 2.91 -16.18 5.51
C ILE A 227 1.74 -16.95 6.15
N GLY A 228 1.99 -18.20 6.53
CA GLY A 228 1.02 -19.04 7.24
C GLY A 228 0.50 -18.36 8.51
N GLY A 229 -0.80 -18.45 8.76
CA GLY A 229 -1.49 -17.74 9.84
C GLY A 229 -2.00 -16.34 9.45
N GLY A 230 -1.49 -15.72 8.38
CA GLY A 230 -1.97 -14.43 7.86
C GLY A 230 -3.21 -14.56 6.99
N TYR A 231 -4.35 -14.98 7.56
CA TYR A 231 -5.61 -15.24 6.83
C TYR A 231 -6.33 -13.94 6.41
N ASP A 232 -5.68 -13.19 5.53
CA ASP A 232 -6.15 -11.93 4.96
C ASP A 232 -6.50 -12.08 3.47
N ASN A 233 -7.36 -11.20 2.97
CA ASN A 233 -7.94 -11.29 1.63
C ASN A 233 -6.87 -11.21 0.52
N GLU A 234 -5.78 -10.47 0.76
CA GLU A 234 -4.65 -10.30 -0.15
C GLU A 234 -4.00 -11.64 -0.56
N SER A 235 -4.00 -12.63 0.33
CA SER A 235 -3.33 -13.92 0.10
C SER A 235 -3.92 -14.66 -1.11
N ILE A 236 -5.24 -14.69 -1.22
CA ILE A 236 -5.97 -15.27 -2.36
C ILE A 236 -6.04 -14.29 -3.53
N ALA A 237 -6.21 -13.00 -3.25
CA ALA A 237 -6.33 -11.97 -4.26
C ALA A 237 -5.14 -11.92 -5.22
N MET A 238 -3.92 -12.09 -4.71
CA MET A 238 -2.72 -12.10 -5.54
C MET A 238 -2.73 -13.25 -6.55
N THR A 239 -3.19 -14.43 -6.15
CA THR A 239 -3.36 -15.58 -7.05
C THR A 239 -4.41 -15.28 -8.11
N ALA A 240 -5.59 -14.80 -7.70
CA ALA A 240 -6.69 -14.48 -8.60
C ALA A 240 -6.32 -13.39 -9.63
N MET A 241 -5.60 -12.37 -9.19
CA MET A 241 -5.13 -11.27 -10.04
C MET A 241 -4.14 -11.78 -11.10
N VAL A 242 -3.09 -12.49 -10.70
CA VAL A 242 -2.08 -12.99 -11.64
C VAL A 242 -2.68 -14.03 -12.58
N LEU A 243 -3.59 -14.88 -12.10
CA LEU A 243 -4.32 -15.82 -12.94
C LEU A 243 -5.17 -15.09 -13.99
N THR A 244 -5.88 -14.02 -13.60
CA THR A 244 -6.65 -13.18 -14.54
C THR A 244 -5.72 -12.59 -15.61
N PHE A 245 -4.56 -12.08 -15.22
CA PHE A 245 -3.57 -11.54 -16.16
C PHE A 245 -3.00 -12.61 -17.08
N ALA A 246 -2.72 -13.81 -16.59
CA ALA A 246 -2.22 -14.91 -17.39
C ALA A 246 -3.27 -15.42 -18.40
N CYS A 247 -4.54 -15.52 -17.99
CA CYS A 247 -5.64 -15.84 -18.89
C CYS A 247 -5.85 -14.76 -19.96
N TRP A 248 -5.70 -13.49 -19.58
CA TRP A 248 -5.77 -12.36 -20.52
C TRP A 248 -4.65 -12.38 -21.57
N THR A 249 -3.38 -12.56 -21.15
CA THR A 249 -2.26 -12.64 -22.09
C THR A 249 -2.34 -13.89 -22.98
N ARG A 250 -2.88 -15.00 -22.46
CA ARG A 250 -3.20 -16.21 -23.22
C ARG A 250 -4.30 -15.99 -24.25
N ALA A 251 -5.32 -15.20 -23.93
CA ALA A 251 -6.38 -14.85 -24.88
C ALA A 251 -5.84 -14.03 -26.07
N LEU A 252 -4.80 -13.23 -25.84
CA LEU A 252 -4.12 -12.42 -26.86
C LEU A 252 -3.05 -13.18 -27.65
N ALA A 253 -2.57 -14.32 -27.16
CA ALA A 253 -1.58 -15.13 -27.85
C ALA A 253 -2.10 -15.66 -29.21
N ASP A 254 -1.20 -16.03 -30.11
CA ASP A 254 -1.58 -16.58 -31.42
C ASP A 254 -2.28 -17.93 -31.29
N GLN A 255 -3.62 -17.91 -31.36
CA GLN A 255 -4.47 -19.10 -31.39
C GLN A 255 -4.83 -19.49 -32.83
N PRO A 256 -5.01 -20.80 -33.09
CA PRO A 256 -5.43 -21.30 -34.40
C PRO A 256 -6.87 -20.92 -34.76
N SER A 257 -7.71 -20.57 -33.78
CA SER A 257 -9.11 -20.20 -34.02
C SER A 257 -9.59 -19.05 -33.13
N LEU A 258 -10.50 -18.23 -33.69
CA LEU A 258 -11.14 -17.12 -32.96
C LEU A 258 -12.10 -17.59 -31.86
N ILE A 259 -12.59 -18.84 -31.95
CA ILE A 259 -13.43 -19.44 -30.90
C ILE A 259 -12.60 -19.66 -29.65
N VAL A 260 -11.38 -20.21 -29.80
CA VAL A 260 -10.46 -20.43 -28.68
C VAL A 260 -10.12 -19.11 -27.99
N THR A 261 -9.88 -18.02 -28.74
CA THR A 261 -9.71 -16.68 -28.16
C THR A 261 -10.92 -16.21 -27.34
N THR A 262 -12.13 -16.48 -27.82
CA THR A 262 -13.36 -16.11 -27.11
C THR A 262 -13.52 -16.91 -25.82
N VAL A 263 -13.25 -18.22 -25.87
CA VAL A 263 -13.27 -19.10 -24.68
C VAL A 263 -12.27 -18.64 -23.63
N TRP A 264 -11.04 -18.30 -24.02
CA TRP A 264 -10.07 -17.71 -23.09
C TRP A 264 -10.49 -16.33 -22.57
N GLY A 265 -11.21 -15.53 -23.36
CA GLY A 265 -11.86 -14.30 -22.89
C GLY A 265 -12.91 -14.57 -21.79
N VAL A 266 -13.74 -15.60 -21.96
CA VAL A 266 -14.72 -16.03 -20.94
C VAL A 266 -14.02 -16.55 -19.67
N ILE A 267 -12.98 -17.37 -19.82
CA ILE A 267 -12.18 -17.86 -18.68
C ILE A 267 -11.55 -16.69 -17.93
N THR A 268 -11.02 -15.69 -18.64
CA THR A 268 -10.53 -14.44 -18.02
C THR A 268 -11.63 -13.73 -17.24
N GLY A 269 -12.86 -13.68 -17.78
CA GLY A 269 -14.03 -13.12 -17.08
C GLY A 269 -14.41 -13.88 -15.80
N LEU A 270 -14.31 -15.22 -15.81
CA LEU A 270 -14.54 -16.06 -14.63
C LEU A 270 -13.43 -15.90 -13.57
N ALA A 271 -12.17 -15.84 -14.00
CA ALA A 271 -11.04 -15.54 -13.10
C ALA A 271 -11.19 -14.16 -12.46
N TYR A 272 -11.67 -13.18 -13.23
CA TYR A 272 -11.99 -11.85 -12.72
C TYR A 272 -13.17 -11.86 -11.74
N PHE A 273 -14.21 -12.65 -11.97
CA PHE A 273 -15.29 -12.81 -10.98
C PHE A 273 -14.76 -13.33 -9.64
N TYR A 274 -13.86 -14.33 -9.66
CA TYR A 274 -13.21 -14.82 -8.44
C TYR A 274 -12.40 -13.72 -7.76
N MET A 275 -11.69 -12.89 -8.54
CA MET A 275 -10.96 -11.72 -8.03
C MET A 275 -11.90 -10.69 -7.38
N VAL A 276 -13.04 -10.38 -8.00
CA VAL A 276 -14.07 -9.46 -7.46
C VAL A 276 -14.65 -10.00 -6.15
N ALA A 277 -14.86 -11.32 -6.07
CA ALA A 277 -15.34 -11.95 -4.85
C ALA A 277 -14.29 -11.97 -3.73
N ALA A 278 -12.99 -11.96 -4.05
CA ALA A 278 -11.91 -12.06 -3.08
C ALA A 278 -11.43 -10.71 -2.53
N TRP A 279 -11.29 -9.66 -3.36
CA TRP A 279 -10.67 -8.41 -2.91
C TRP A 279 -11.14 -7.16 -3.66
N GLY A 280 -11.25 -6.05 -2.93
CA GLY A 280 -11.65 -4.74 -3.47
C GLY A 280 -10.70 -4.12 -4.51
N GLY A 281 -9.49 -4.67 -4.68
CA GLY A 281 -8.57 -4.26 -5.75
C GLY A 281 -8.92 -4.79 -7.14
N PHE A 282 -10.09 -5.40 -7.32
CA PHE A 282 -10.61 -5.77 -8.64
C PHE A 282 -10.74 -4.56 -9.59
N THR A 283 -10.90 -3.35 -9.06
CA THR A 283 -10.93 -2.10 -9.84
C THR A 283 -9.61 -1.87 -10.59
N PHE A 284 -8.47 -2.18 -9.94
CA PHE A 284 -7.15 -2.11 -10.57
C PHE A 284 -7.04 -3.09 -11.75
N VAL A 285 -7.50 -4.34 -11.58
CA VAL A 285 -7.47 -5.37 -12.61
C VAL A 285 -8.30 -4.97 -13.83
N LEU A 286 -9.54 -4.52 -13.61
CA LEU A 286 -10.43 -4.09 -14.70
C LEU A 286 -9.85 -2.89 -15.47
N ASN A 287 -9.36 -1.89 -14.74
CA ASN A 287 -8.75 -0.71 -15.34
C ASN A 287 -7.47 -1.04 -16.10
N LEU A 288 -6.62 -1.92 -15.58
CA LEU A 288 -5.39 -2.30 -16.24
C LEU A 288 -5.65 -3.05 -17.56
N VAL A 289 -6.60 -3.98 -17.57
CA VAL A 289 -7.00 -4.69 -18.80
C VAL A 289 -7.63 -3.72 -19.81
N GLY A 290 -8.46 -2.77 -19.36
CA GLY A 290 -9.04 -1.73 -20.20
C GLY A 290 -8.02 -0.77 -20.80
N VAL A 291 -7.04 -0.31 -20.00
CA VAL A 291 -5.93 0.53 -20.45
C VAL A 291 -5.06 -0.23 -21.45
N HIS A 292 -4.75 -1.50 -21.19
CA HIS A 292 -3.97 -2.32 -22.11
C HIS A 292 -4.69 -2.53 -23.45
N ALA A 293 -5.99 -2.86 -23.44
CA ALA A 293 -6.78 -2.99 -24.66
C ALA A 293 -6.82 -1.68 -25.46
N SER A 294 -6.97 -0.54 -24.77
CA SER A 294 -6.91 0.80 -25.37
C SER A 294 -5.52 1.12 -25.92
N PHE A 295 -4.46 0.71 -25.22
CA PHE A 295 -3.08 0.89 -25.63
C PHE A 295 -2.75 0.12 -26.92
N LEU A 296 -3.26 -1.12 -27.07
CA LEU A 296 -3.13 -1.87 -28.34
C LEU A 296 -3.83 -1.16 -29.51
N VAL A 297 -4.98 -0.51 -29.25
CA VAL A 297 -5.69 0.30 -30.25
C VAL A 297 -4.88 1.55 -30.62
N LEU A 298 -4.35 2.28 -29.63
CA LEU A 298 -3.59 3.52 -29.83
C LEU A 298 -2.25 3.29 -30.54
N THR A 299 -1.60 2.15 -30.29
CA THR A 299 -0.37 1.75 -30.97
C THR A 299 -0.61 1.22 -32.39
N GLY A 300 -1.86 1.22 -32.88
CA GLY A 300 -2.22 0.81 -34.24
C GLY A 300 -2.28 -0.70 -34.46
N ARG A 301 -2.11 -1.51 -33.41
CA ARG A 301 -2.15 -2.99 -33.46
C ARG A 301 -3.54 -3.56 -33.19
N TYR A 302 -4.57 -2.91 -33.72
CA TYR A 302 -5.94 -3.40 -33.58
C TYR A 302 -6.15 -4.71 -34.35
N SER A 303 -6.72 -5.71 -33.68
CA SER A 303 -7.06 -7.01 -34.27
C SER A 303 -8.44 -7.48 -33.79
N THR A 304 -9.14 -8.26 -34.61
CA THR A 304 -10.41 -8.91 -34.25
C THR A 304 -10.27 -9.83 -33.04
N LYS A 305 -9.06 -10.34 -32.79
CA LYS A 305 -8.74 -11.12 -31.59
C LYS A 305 -8.93 -10.28 -30.32
N VAL A 306 -8.38 -9.06 -30.30
CA VAL A 306 -8.48 -8.12 -29.17
C VAL A 306 -9.92 -7.74 -28.92
N HIS A 307 -10.69 -7.47 -29.99
CA HIS A 307 -12.12 -7.19 -29.89
C HIS A 307 -12.89 -8.33 -29.22
N ARG A 308 -12.75 -9.57 -29.72
CA ARG A 308 -13.48 -10.73 -29.16
C ARG A 308 -13.05 -11.06 -27.74
N ALA A 309 -11.75 -11.04 -27.45
CA ALA A 309 -11.23 -11.31 -26.12
C ALA A 309 -11.74 -10.29 -25.10
N TYR A 310 -11.63 -8.99 -25.41
CA TYR A 310 -12.06 -7.91 -24.51
C TYR A 310 -13.57 -7.86 -24.33
N THR A 311 -14.34 -8.07 -25.40
CA THR A 311 -15.81 -8.12 -25.35
C THR A 311 -16.29 -9.27 -24.46
N ALA A 312 -15.74 -10.48 -24.64
CA ALA A 312 -16.10 -11.63 -23.82
C ALA A 312 -15.74 -11.41 -22.35
N PHE A 313 -14.53 -10.90 -22.09
CA PHE A 313 -14.08 -10.54 -20.74
C PHE A 313 -15.00 -9.52 -20.07
N TYR A 314 -15.30 -8.41 -20.73
CA TYR A 314 -16.07 -7.31 -20.14
C TYR A 314 -17.52 -7.72 -19.87
N VAL A 315 -18.19 -8.34 -20.84
CA VAL A 315 -19.60 -8.75 -20.68
C VAL A 315 -19.76 -9.79 -19.58
N VAL A 316 -18.96 -10.86 -19.61
CA VAL A 316 -19.04 -11.92 -18.58
C VAL A 316 -18.57 -11.41 -17.22
N GLY A 317 -17.43 -10.73 -17.19
CA GLY A 317 -16.83 -10.21 -15.97
C GLY A 317 -17.73 -9.19 -15.24
N THR A 318 -18.28 -8.22 -15.96
CA THR A 318 -19.17 -7.20 -15.35
C THR A 318 -20.51 -7.79 -14.92
N THR A 319 -21.10 -8.70 -15.71
CA THR A 319 -22.38 -9.35 -15.35
C THR A 319 -22.24 -10.15 -14.06
N LEU A 320 -21.14 -10.90 -13.90
CA LEU A 320 -20.86 -11.67 -12.69
C LEU A 320 -20.46 -10.78 -11.51
N ALA A 321 -19.70 -9.70 -11.76
CA ALA A 321 -19.31 -8.75 -10.71
C ALA A 321 -20.52 -8.08 -10.04
N ILE A 322 -21.58 -7.77 -10.79
CA ILE A 322 -22.81 -7.16 -10.26
C ILE A 322 -23.54 -8.09 -9.28
N GLN A 323 -23.34 -9.41 -9.38
CA GLN A 323 -23.98 -10.38 -8.49
C GLN A 323 -23.36 -10.40 -7.08
N VAL A 324 -22.16 -9.84 -6.90
CA VAL A 324 -21.51 -9.74 -5.59
C VAL A 324 -22.19 -8.63 -4.78
N PRO A 325 -22.83 -8.93 -3.63
CA PRO A 325 -23.65 -7.96 -2.89
C PRO A 325 -22.93 -6.66 -2.51
N VAL A 326 -21.64 -6.75 -2.16
CA VAL A 326 -20.80 -5.59 -1.81
C VAL A 326 -20.60 -4.65 -3.01
N VAL A 327 -20.57 -5.21 -4.22
CA VAL A 327 -20.28 -4.48 -5.46
C VAL A 327 -21.56 -3.92 -6.05
N GLY A 328 -22.63 -4.73 -6.11
CA GLY A 328 -23.92 -4.35 -6.66
C GLY A 328 -23.80 -3.63 -8.01
N TRP A 329 -24.45 -2.47 -8.15
CA TRP A 329 -24.45 -1.67 -9.39
C TRP A 329 -23.25 -0.71 -9.53
N THR A 330 -22.27 -0.79 -8.63
CA THR A 330 -21.08 0.08 -8.64
C THR A 330 -20.34 0.08 -9.99
N PRO A 331 -20.18 -1.05 -10.71
CA PRO A 331 -19.49 -1.05 -12.00
C PRO A 331 -20.09 -0.17 -13.09
N LEU A 332 -21.38 0.12 -13.00
CA LEU A 332 -22.10 0.97 -13.97
C LEU A 332 -22.33 2.39 -13.46
N LYS A 333 -22.13 2.64 -12.16
CA LYS A 333 -22.40 3.94 -11.51
C LYS A 333 -21.13 4.71 -11.13
N SER A 334 -20.04 3.99 -10.83
CA SER A 334 -18.79 4.60 -10.35
C SER A 334 -17.93 5.11 -11.51
N LEU A 335 -17.42 6.34 -11.38
CA LEU A 335 -16.45 6.92 -12.31
C LEU A 335 -15.14 6.10 -12.41
N GLU A 336 -14.83 5.31 -11.39
CA GLU A 336 -13.61 4.48 -11.35
C GLU A 336 -13.61 3.34 -12.36
N GLN A 337 -14.80 2.90 -12.80
CA GLN A 337 -14.98 1.76 -13.71
C GLN A 337 -15.52 2.20 -15.09
N LEU A 338 -15.72 3.50 -15.26
CA LEU A 338 -16.19 4.09 -16.51
C LEU A 338 -15.12 4.06 -17.61
N GLY A 339 -13.83 4.07 -17.25
CA GLY A 339 -12.72 3.96 -18.21
C GLY A 339 -12.79 2.68 -19.08
N PRO A 340 -12.88 1.49 -18.46
CA PRO A 340 -13.12 0.23 -19.15
C PRO A 340 -14.42 0.21 -19.97
N PHE A 341 -15.50 0.82 -19.47
CA PHE A 341 -16.74 0.96 -20.24
C PHE A 341 -16.54 1.80 -21.51
N LEU A 342 -15.81 2.91 -21.42
CA LEU A 342 -15.45 3.74 -22.57
C LEU A 342 -14.54 2.98 -23.54
N ALA A 343 -13.57 2.21 -23.04
CA ALA A 343 -12.73 1.36 -23.86
C ALA A 343 -13.55 0.29 -24.60
N PHE A 344 -14.53 -0.32 -23.91
CA PHE A 344 -15.48 -1.26 -24.51
C PHE A 344 -16.27 -0.61 -25.64
N GLY A 345 -16.91 0.53 -25.38
CA GLY A 345 -17.63 1.29 -26.40
C GLY A 345 -16.74 1.67 -27.60
N GLY A 346 -15.55 2.19 -27.34
CA GLY A 346 -14.58 2.55 -28.38
C GLY A 346 -14.15 1.37 -29.24
N ILE A 347 -13.89 0.22 -28.63
CA ILE A 347 -13.51 -1.01 -29.36
C ILE A 347 -14.68 -1.54 -30.21
N GLN A 348 -15.93 -1.43 -29.76
CA GLN A 348 -17.10 -1.79 -30.58
C GLN A 348 -17.23 -0.88 -31.80
N LEU A 349 -17.08 0.43 -31.62
CA LEU A 349 -17.15 1.40 -32.73
C LEU A 349 -16.06 1.15 -33.79
N ILE A 350 -14.86 0.76 -33.35
CA ILE A 350 -13.76 0.42 -34.27
C ILE A 350 -14.06 -0.86 -35.05
N GLU A 351 -14.61 -1.91 -34.44
CA GLU A 351 -14.98 -3.12 -35.18
C GLU A 351 -16.13 -2.83 -36.17
N ILE A 352 -17.09 -1.97 -35.82
CA ILE A 352 -18.12 -1.53 -36.76
C ILE A 352 -17.48 -0.86 -37.99
N CYS A 353 -16.48 0.00 -37.78
CA CYS A 353 -15.76 0.63 -38.89
C CYS A 353 -15.00 -0.39 -39.74
N GLU A 354 -14.32 -1.36 -39.13
CA GLU A 354 -13.59 -2.41 -39.84
C GLU A 354 -14.52 -3.40 -40.56
N GLU A 355 -15.69 -3.71 -39.99
CA GLU A 355 -16.69 -4.57 -40.62
C GLU A 355 -17.33 -3.88 -41.82
N ILE A 356 -17.63 -2.57 -41.73
CA ILE A 356 -18.08 -1.77 -42.88
C ILE A 356 -17.01 -1.77 -43.98
N ARG A 357 -15.73 -1.64 -43.61
CA ARG A 357 -14.61 -1.74 -44.55
C ARG A 357 -14.56 -3.11 -45.23
N ARG A 358 -14.69 -4.22 -44.48
CA ARG A 358 -14.71 -5.59 -45.02
C ARG A 358 -15.87 -5.80 -46.00
N ARG A 359 -17.08 -5.37 -45.63
CA ARG A 359 -18.29 -5.50 -46.46
C ARG A 359 -18.20 -4.70 -47.75
N ARG A 360 -17.57 -3.53 -47.73
CA ARG A 360 -17.47 -2.64 -48.90
C ARG A 360 -16.45 -3.09 -49.96
N LYS A 361 -15.64 -4.14 -49.73
CA LYS A 361 -14.65 -4.75 -50.66
C LYS A 361 -13.67 -3.81 -51.41
N LYS A 362 -13.71 -2.49 -51.19
CA LYS A 362 -12.78 -1.50 -51.75
C LYS A 362 -11.60 -1.29 -50.80
N GLN A 363 -10.38 -1.17 -51.35
CA GLN A 363 -9.25 -0.54 -50.66
C GLN A 363 -9.58 0.95 -50.47
N MET A 364 -10.29 1.29 -49.38
CA MET A 364 -10.49 2.69 -49.00
C MET A 364 -9.16 3.32 -48.62
N SER A 365 -8.93 4.55 -49.06
CA SER A 365 -7.74 5.32 -48.68
C SER A 365 -7.74 5.57 -47.16
N SER A 366 -6.56 5.70 -46.54
CA SER A 366 -6.42 6.02 -45.11
C SER A 366 -7.23 7.25 -44.69
N MET A 367 -7.43 8.20 -45.61
CA MET A 367 -8.21 9.42 -45.40
C MET A 367 -9.73 9.18 -45.40
N GLU A 368 -10.23 8.21 -46.18
CA GLU A 368 -11.63 7.79 -46.15
C GLU A 368 -11.95 6.99 -44.89
N MET A 369 -11.00 6.14 -44.45
CA MET A 369 -11.09 5.43 -43.16
C MET A 369 -11.12 6.39 -41.98
N TRP A 370 -10.30 7.45 -42.01
CA TRP A 370 -10.31 8.46 -40.97
C TRP A 370 -11.64 9.23 -40.93
N LYS A 371 -12.19 9.63 -42.09
CA LYS A 371 -13.52 10.24 -42.18
C LYS A 371 -14.63 9.33 -41.65
N LEU A 372 -14.60 8.03 -41.99
CA LEU A 372 -15.55 7.04 -41.47
C LEU A 372 -15.46 6.94 -39.94
N ARG A 373 -14.25 6.86 -39.38
CA ARG A 373 -14.03 6.83 -37.93
C ARG A 373 -14.56 8.10 -37.28
N VAL A 374 -14.23 9.28 -37.79
CA VAL A 374 -14.74 10.56 -37.24
C VAL A 374 -16.27 10.63 -37.28
N MET A 375 -16.91 10.15 -38.35
CA MET A 375 -18.37 10.14 -38.46
C MET A 375 -19.02 9.19 -37.43
N VAL A 376 -18.49 7.97 -37.28
CA VAL A 376 -19.02 6.97 -36.33
C VAL A 376 -18.78 7.40 -34.88
N PHE A 377 -17.58 7.89 -34.57
CA PHE A 377 -17.27 8.42 -33.24
C PHE A 377 -18.07 9.70 -32.94
N GLY A 378 -18.29 10.57 -33.92
CA GLY A 378 -19.10 11.79 -33.80
C GLY A 378 -20.57 11.47 -33.52
N ALA A 379 -21.15 10.50 -34.24
CA ALA A 379 -22.51 10.03 -33.98
C ALA A 379 -22.66 9.41 -32.58
N ALA A 380 -21.69 8.57 -32.17
CA ALA A 380 -21.68 7.98 -30.83
C ALA A 380 -21.50 9.04 -29.73
N ALA A 381 -20.65 10.05 -29.95
CA ALA A 381 -20.45 11.15 -29.01
C ALA A 381 -21.72 12.01 -28.87
N ALA A 382 -22.46 12.25 -29.95
CA ALA A 382 -23.74 12.96 -29.90
C ALA A 382 -24.77 12.18 -29.05
N VAL A 383 -24.87 10.85 -29.25
CA VAL A 383 -25.74 9.99 -28.42
C VAL A 383 -25.31 10.00 -26.96
N ALA A 384 -24.01 9.91 -26.69
CA ALA A 384 -23.47 9.95 -25.33
C ALA A 384 -23.74 11.29 -24.63
N LEU A 385 -23.60 12.42 -25.33
CA LEU A 385 -23.90 13.75 -24.78
C LEU A 385 -25.39 13.90 -24.43
N VAL A 386 -26.29 13.38 -25.26
CA VAL A 386 -27.72 13.33 -24.95
C VAL A 386 -27.98 12.46 -23.72
N LEU A 387 -27.35 11.29 -23.64
CA LEU A 387 -27.49 10.38 -22.49
C LEU A 387 -26.99 11.03 -21.19
N ILE A 388 -25.83 11.69 -21.25
CA ILE A 388 -25.22 12.41 -20.12
C ILE A 388 -26.12 13.58 -19.69
N TYR A 389 -26.66 14.35 -20.64
CA TYR A 389 -27.58 15.45 -20.35
C TYR A 389 -28.85 14.97 -19.62
N VAL A 390 -29.37 13.79 -19.99
CA VAL A 390 -30.55 13.18 -19.34
C VAL A 390 -30.20 12.59 -17.96
N LEU A 391 -29.02 11.99 -17.79
CA LEU A 391 -28.64 11.28 -16.57
C LEU A 391 -28.00 12.18 -15.49
N LEU A 392 -27.34 13.28 -15.88
CA LEU A 392 -26.72 14.24 -14.95
C LEU A 392 -27.68 14.76 -13.86
N PRO A 393 -28.91 15.23 -14.16
CA PRO A 393 -29.82 15.75 -13.14
C PRO A 393 -30.35 14.67 -12.18
N THR A 394 -30.20 13.38 -12.50
CA THR A 394 -30.63 12.28 -11.62
C THR A 394 -29.59 11.90 -10.57
N GLY A 395 -28.39 12.49 -10.59
CA GLY A 395 -27.32 12.15 -9.65
C GLY A 395 -26.81 10.71 -9.78
N TYR A 396 -27.04 10.05 -10.91
CA TYR A 396 -26.76 8.63 -11.11
C TYR A 396 -25.26 8.28 -11.10
N PHE A 397 -24.40 9.22 -11.52
CA PHE A 397 -22.95 9.06 -11.48
C PHE A 397 -22.40 9.51 -10.13
N GLY A 398 -21.82 8.56 -9.39
CA GLY A 398 -21.14 8.85 -8.13
C GLY A 398 -19.76 9.48 -8.37
N PRO A 399 -19.28 10.37 -7.47
CA PRO A 399 -17.91 10.87 -7.53
C PRO A 399 -16.87 9.74 -7.39
N LEU A 400 -15.61 10.01 -7.78
CA LEU A 400 -14.49 9.10 -7.48
C LEU A 400 -14.40 8.88 -5.96
N SER A 401 -14.18 7.64 -5.51
CA SER A 401 -14.01 7.36 -4.08
C SER A 401 -12.76 8.06 -3.54
N SER A 402 -12.83 8.51 -2.29
CA SER A 402 -11.74 9.17 -1.57
C SER A 402 -10.45 8.37 -1.54
N ARG A 403 -10.57 7.05 -1.43
CA ARG A 403 -9.42 6.14 -1.44
C ARG A 403 -8.69 6.11 -2.79
N VAL A 404 -9.42 6.14 -3.90
CA VAL A 404 -8.84 6.08 -5.26
C VAL A 404 -8.35 7.46 -5.71
N ARG A 405 -9.08 8.52 -5.37
CA ARG A 405 -8.65 9.90 -5.65
C ARG A 405 -7.34 10.26 -4.95
N GLY A 406 -7.13 9.80 -3.72
CA GLY A 406 -5.88 9.94 -2.98
C GLY A 406 -4.66 9.29 -3.66
N LEU A 407 -4.86 8.37 -4.61
CA LEU A 407 -3.79 7.76 -5.41
C LEU A 407 -3.36 8.65 -6.59
N PHE A 408 -4.28 9.44 -7.16
CA PHE A 408 -4.02 10.26 -8.35
C PHE A 408 -3.61 11.70 -8.01
N VAL A 409 -4.20 12.27 -6.97
CA VAL A 409 -3.87 13.63 -6.52
C VAL A 409 -2.97 13.54 -5.29
N LYS A 410 -1.84 14.27 -5.30
CA LYS A 410 -0.90 14.35 -4.18
C LYS A 410 -1.50 15.18 -3.04
N HIS A 411 -2.66 14.78 -2.52
CA HIS A 411 -3.17 15.32 -1.27
C HIS A 411 -2.32 14.72 -0.16
N THR A 412 -1.39 15.50 0.36
CA THR A 412 -0.77 15.19 1.64
C THR A 412 -1.87 15.20 2.68
N LYS A 413 -2.35 14.01 3.03
CA LYS A 413 -3.43 13.73 4.00
C LYS A 413 -4.83 14.07 3.48
N THR A 414 -5.77 13.14 3.70
CA THR A 414 -7.18 13.20 3.27
C THR A 414 -8.01 14.21 4.07
N GLY A 415 -7.44 14.75 5.15
CA GLY A 415 -8.17 15.60 6.11
C GLY A 415 -8.94 14.79 7.13
N ASN A 416 -9.06 13.46 6.96
CA ASN A 416 -9.58 12.55 7.97
C ASN A 416 -8.43 11.96 8.80
N PRO A 417 -8.30 12.35 10.09
CA PRO A 417 -7.25 11.82 10.96
C PRO A 417 -7.27 10.29 11.06
N LEU A 418 -8.43 9.64 10.93
CA LEU A 418 -8.60 8.19 11.03
C LEU A 418 -7.98 7.45 9.85
N VAL A 419 -8.15 7.97 8.63
CA VAL A 419 -7.53 7.36 7.43
C VAL A 419 -6.05 7.69 7.39
N ASP A 420 -5.67 8.91 7.79
CA ASP A 420 -4.28 9.39 7.74
C ASP A 420 -3.37 8.77 8.82
N SER A 421 -3.94 8.09 9.82
CA SER A 421 -3.19 7.45 10.90
C SER A 421 -2.83 6.00 10.64
N VAL A 422 -3.54 5.34 9.72
CA VAL A 422 -3.21 3.97 9.33
C VAL A 422 -1.85 3.99 8.65
N ALA A 423 -0.88 3.32 9.28
CA ALA A 423 0.52 3.30 8.82
C ALA A 423 0.65 2.82 7.36
N GLU A 424 -0.28 1.99 6.90
CA GLU A 424 -0.31 1.43 5.54
C GLU A 424 -0.61 2.45 4.44
N HIS A 425 -1.28 3.57 4.77
CA HIS A 425 -1.64 4.61 3.81
C HIS A 425 -0.53 5.65 3.58
N GLN A 426 0.62 5.48 4.23
CA GLN A 426 1.76 6.36 4.03
C GLN A 426 2.46 6.10 2.69
N ALA A 427 3.10 7.14 2.15
CA ALA A 427 3.89 7.03 0.94
C ALA A 427 5.13 6.14 1.17
N ALA A 428 5.48 5.33 0.18
CA ALA A 428 6.60 4.42 0.27
C ALA A 428 7.93 5.19 0.26
N LYS A 429 8.75 4.98 1.29
CA LYS A 429 10.14 5.46 1.32
C LYS A 429 11.01 4.61 0.38
N PRO A 430 12.11 5.15 -0.18
CA PRO A 430 13.06 4.36 -0.96
C PRO A 430 13.60 3.13 -0.21
N GLU A 431 13.77 3.27 1.12
CA GLU A 431 14.16 2.19 2.03
C GLU A 431 13.20 0.98 1.97
N ALA A 432 11.89 1.21 1.83
CA ALA A 432 10.90 0.15 1.73
C ALA A 432 11.08 -0.67 0.44
N TYR A 433 11.40 -0.03 -0.68
CA TYR A 433 11.70 -0.75 -1.93
C TYR A 433 12.95 -1.60 -1.80
N GLN A 434 14.00 -1.08 -1.17
CA GLN A 434 15.22 -1.83 -0.93
C GLN A 434 14.98 -3.02 0.01
N GLN A 435 14.13 -2.85 1.04
CA GLN A 435 13.78 -3.91 1.99
C GLN A 435 12.93 -5.02 1.34
N TYR A 436 11.94 -4.67 0.52
CA TYR A 436 10.98 -5.65 -0.02
C TYR A 436 11.35 -6.25 -1.38
N LEU A 437 12.09 -5.52 -2.24
CA LEU A 437 12.44 -5.94 -3.60
C LEU A 437 13.95 -6.15 -3.81
N ARG A 438 14.82 -5.46 -3.05
CA ARG A 438 16.29 -5.58 -3.08
C ARG A 438 16.88 -5.80 -4.49
N HIS A 439 17.42 -6.98 -4.78
CA HIS A 439 18.05 -7.29 -6.07
C HIS A 439 17.06 -7.32 -7.25
N ALA A 440 15.80 -7.69 -7.02
CA ALA A 440 14.77 -7.67 -8.06
C ALA A 440 14.47 -6.24 -8.54
N LEU A 441 14.65 -5.23 -7.68
CA LEU A 441 14.49 -3.82 -8.05
C LEU A 441 15.50 -3.40 -9.13
N TYR A 442 16.76 -3.80 -8.99
CA TYR A 442 17.81 -3.45 -9.95
C TYR A 442 17.68 -4.23 -11.26
N LEU A 443 17.19 -5.47 -11.22
CA LEU A 443 17.01 -6.32 -12.41
C LEU A 443 15.76 -5.95 -13.24
N SER A 444 14.73 -5.40 -12.60
CA SER A 444 13.45 -5.10 -13.27
C SER A 444 13.57 -4.14 -14.46
N PRO A 445 14.33 -3.02 -14.39
CA PRO A 445 14.57 -2.15 -15.54
C PRO A 445 15.26 -2.84 -16.72
N PHE A 446 16.20 -3.76 -16.45
CA PHE A 446 16.87 -4.52 -17.52
C PHE A 446 15.88 -5.47 -18.22
N GLY A 447 15.04 -6.16 -17.45
CA GLY A 447 13.96 -6.98 -18.00
C GLY A 447 12.98 -6.17 -18.85
N LEU A 448 12.59 -4.99 -18.36
CA LEU A 448 11.70 -4.08 -19.09
C LEU A 448 12.35 -3.60 -20.40
N GLY A 449 13.62 -3.19 -20.36
CA GLY A 449 14.36 -2.75 -21.54
C GLY A 449 14.50 -3.86 -22.58
N LEU A 450 14.82 -5.09 -22.15
CA LEU A 450 14.89 -6.25 -23.06
C LEU A 450 13.56 -6.52 -23.75
N THR A 451 12.47 -6.50 -22.99
CA THR A 451 11.14 -6.81 -23.49
C THR A 451 10.60 -5.71 -24.41
N THR A 452 10.84 -4.44 -24.09
CA THR A 452 10.32 -3.30 -24.87
C THR A 452 11.13 -2.96 -26.11
N LEU A 453 12.46 -3.11 -26.05
CA LEU A 453 13.35 -2.71 -27.15
C LEU A 453 13.57 -3.83 -28.17
N PHE A 454 13.60 -5.10 -27.73
CA PHE A 454 14.04 -6.20 -28.59
C PHE A 454 12.98 -7.29 -28.84
N TYR A 455 12.01 -7.46 -27.93
CA TYR A 455 11.07 -8.60 -27.95
C TYR A 455 9.62 -8.15 -27.69
N TYR A 456 9.12 -7.30 -28.58
CA TYR A 456 7.84 -6.61 -28.42
C TYR A 456 6.68 -7.34 -29.12
N ASN A 457 5.79 -7.93 -28.31
CA ASN A 457 4.62 -8.70 -28.70
C ASN A 457 3.36 -8.12 -28.06
N ASP A 458 2.18 -8.44 -28.60
CA ASP A 458 0.90 -7.99 -28.03
C ASP A 458 0.75 -8.45 -26.57
N SER A 459 1.14 -9.68 -26.26
CA SER A 459 1.16 -10.21 -24.88
C SER A 459 2.26 -9.59 -24.01
N SER A 460 3.43 -9.25 -24.56
CA SER A 460 4.53 -8.66 -23.77
C SER A 460 4.32 -7.16 -23.51
N SER A 461 3.53 -6.49 -24.35
CA SER A 461 3.10 -5.10 -24.12
C SER A 461 2.23 -4.93 -22.86
N PHE A 462 1.57 -6.01 -22.41
CA PHE A 462 0.87 -6.04 -21.13
C PHE A 462 1.80 -5.83 -19.94
N LEU A 463 3.00 -6.44 -19.96
CA LEU A 463 3.99 -6.26 -18.89
C LEU A 463 4.47 -4.81 -18.79
N LEU A 464 4.55 -4.09 -19.91
CA LEU A 464 4.92 -2.67 -19.92
C LEU A 464 3.86 -1.82 -19.22
N VAL A 465 2.59 -1.96 -19.62
CA VAL A 465 1.47 -1.22 -19.01
C VAL A 465 1.35 -1.57 -17.53
N TYR A 466 1.49 -2.85 -17.18
CA TYR A 466 1.46 -3.32 -15.79
C TYR A 466 2.62 -2.74 -14.96
N ALA A 467 3.84 -2.73 -15.48
CA ALA A 467 5.00 -2.16 -14.77
C ALA A 467 4.79 -0.66 -14.48
N ILE A 468 4.40 0.13 -15.47
CA ILE A 468 4.19 1.57 -15.30
C ILE A 468 3.11 1.83 -14.24
N ALA A 469 1.97 1.12 -14.33
CA ALA A 469 0.88 1.28 -13.37
C ALA A 469 1.28 0.84 -11.96
N ALA A 470 1.87 -0.35 -11.80
CA ALA A 470 2.22 -0.91 -10.50
C ALA A 470 3.27 -0.06 -9.75
N TYR A 471 4.36 0.34 -10.43
CA TYR A 471 5.39 1.18 -9.81
C TYR A 471 4.88 2.60 -9.48
N TYR A 472 3.96 3.15 -10.28
CA TYR A 472 3.33 4.42 -9.98
C TYR A 472 2.51 4.34 -8.69
N PHE A 473 1.64 3.33 -8.57
CA PHE A 473 0.77 3.18 -7.40
C PHE A 473 1.54 2.79 -6.13
N SER A 474 2.57 1.94 -6.24
CA SER A 474 3.40 1.58 -5.09
C SER A 474 4.17 2.77 -4.54
N HIS A 475 4.50 3.78 -5.36
CA HIS A 475 5.20 4.97 -4.88
C HIS A 475 4.29 5.85 -4.01
N ARG A 476 2.99 5.81 -4.27
CA ARG A 476 1.99 6.60 -3.54
C ARG A 476 1.59 5.99 -2.20
N MET A 477 1.59 4.66 -2.09
CA MET A 477 1.11 3.96 -0.90
C MET A 477 1.94 2.70 -0.65
N VAL A 478 2.47 2.54 0.58
CA VAL A 478 3.33 1.41 0.95
C VAL A 478 2.61 0.06 0.84
N ARG A 479 1.30 0.01 1.16
CA ARG A 479 0.47 -1.20 1.00
C ARG A 479 0.46 -1.74 -0.44
N LEU A 480 0.59 -0.86 -1.43
CA LEU A 480 0.54 -1.23 -2.85
C LEU A 480 1.88 -1.75 -3.39
N ILE A 481 2.94 -1.82 -2.58
CA ILE A 481 4.17 -2.54 -2.93
C ILE A 481 3.88 -4.01 -3.27
N LEU A 482 2.86 -4.60 -2.65
CA LEU A 482 2.39 -5.96 -2.98
C LEU A 482 2.10 -6.14 -4.48
N LEU A 483 1.55 -5.12 -5.15
CA LEU A 483 1.23 -5.17 -6.59
C LEU A 483 2.49 -5.18 -7.48
N THR A 484 3.63 -4.74 -6.96
CA THR A 484 4.91 -4.77 -7.69
C THR A 484 5.59 -6.13 -7.65
N ALA A 485 5.22 -6.99 -6.70
CA ALA A 485 5.87 -8.29 -6.51
C ALA A 485 5.79 -9.21 -7.74
N PRO A 486 4.61 -9.41 -8.38
CA PRO A 486 4.51 -10.26 -9.56
C PRO A 486 5.25 -9.69 -10.76
N ILE A 487 5.13 -8.38 -11.03
CA ILE A 487 5.75 -7.75 -12.20
C ILE A 487 7.28 -7.68 -12.07
N ALA A 488 7.80 -7.37 -10.87
CA ALA A 488 9.24 -7.39 -10.62
C ALA A 488 9.82 -8.79 -10.82
N SER A 489 9.09 -9.83 -10.36
CA SER A 489 9.47 -11.23 -10.56
C SER A 489 9.46 -11.64 -12.03
N CYS A 490 8.43 -11.23 -12.80
CA CYS A 490 8.38 -11.48 -14.24
C CYS A 490 9.55 -10.80 -14.97
N LEU A 491 9.79 -9.51 -14.75
CA LEU A 491 10.83 -8.76 -15.46
C LEU A 491 12.24 -9.23 -15.09
N ALA A 492 12.53 -9.44 -13.81
CA ALA A 492 13.80 -9.99 -13.37
C ALA A 492 13.99 -11.45 -13.86
N GLY A 493 12.92 -12.24 -13.85
CA GLY A 493 12.90 -13.60 -14.37
C GLY A 493 13.15 -13.69 -15.89
N ILE A 494 12.64 -12.73 -16.67
CA ILE A 494 12.94 -12.62 -18.11
C ILE A 494 14.42 -12.32 -18.36
N ALA A 495 15.01 -11.39 -17.59
CA ALA A 495 16.42 -11.04 -17.72
C ALA A 495 17.35 -12.24 -17.40
N ILE A 496 17.13 -12.88 -16.24
CA ILE A 496 17.92 -14.04 -15.80
C ILE A 496 17.65 -15.26 -16.70
N GLY A 497 16.39 -15.55 -17.00
CA GLY A 497 16.02 -16.73 -17.79
C GLY A 497 16.57 -16.69 -19.20
N ARG A 498 16.63 -15.52 -19.85
CA ARG A 498 17.30 -15.35 -21.16
C ARG A 498 18.80 -15.58 -21.07
N PHE A 499 19.44 -15.07 -20.01
CA PHE A 499 20.86 -15.28 -19.77
C PHE A 499 21.18 -16.77 -19.55
N MET A 500 20.37 -17.45 -18.74
CA MET A 500 20.48 -18.89 -18.46
C MET A 500 20.25 -19.74 -19.71
N ALA A 501 19.22 -19.42 -20.50
CA ALA A 501 18.95 -20.11 -21.75
C ALA A 501 20.09 -19.94 -22.76
N TRP A 502 20.72 -18.76 -22.82
CA TRP A 502 21.90 -18.52 -23.65
C TRP A 502 23.09 -19.39 -23.21
N CYS A 503 23.37 -19.46 -21.91
CA CYS A 503 24.42 -20.33 -21.38
C CYS A 503 24.14 -21.81 -21.68
N ALA A 504 22.91 -22.27 -21.43
CA ALA A 504 22.49 -23.65 -21.68
C ALA A 504 22.58 -24.03 -23.16
N SER A 505 22.22 -23.12 -24.08
CA SER A 505 22.32 -23.35 -25.52
C SER A 505 23.77 -23.57 -26.00
N GLY A 506 24.75 -23.01 -25.28
CA GLY A 506 26.18 -23.23 -25.53
C GLY A 506 26.66 -24.63 -25.10
N LEU A 507 25.99 -25.23 -24.11
CA LEU A 507 26.32 -26.55 -23.54
C LEU A 507 25.61 -27.69 -24.29
N LEU A 508 24.36 -27.48 -24.71
CA LEU A 508 23.46 -28.53 -25.22
C LEU A 508 23.47 -28.69 -26.75
N SER A 509 24.15 -27.85 -27.54
CA SER A 509 24.13 -28.00 -29.01
C SER A 509 24.96 -29.22 -29.46
N PRO A 510 24.36 -30.26 -30.08
CA PRO A 510 25.14 -31.31 -30.74
C PRO A 510 25.95 -30.71 -31.89
N ALA A 511 27.12 -31.29 -32.17
CA ALA A 511 27.87 -30.99 -33.39
C ALA A 511 27.19 -31.69 -34.56
N GLU A 512 26.14 -31.10 -35.15
CA GLU A 512 25.60 -31.58 -36.43
C GLU A 512 26.02 -30.67 -37.59
N GLU A 513 26.54 -31.34 -38.62
CA GLU A 513 27.04 -30.79 -39.88
C GLU A 513 25.92 -30.04 -40.63
N ASP A 514 26.15 -28.77 -40.96
CA ASP A 514 25.31 -28.02 -41.92
C ASP A 514 25.43 -28.68 -43.32
N LYS A 515 24.55 -29.65 -43.62
CA LYS A 515 24.28 -30.09 -45.00
C LYS A 515 23.02 -29.42 -45.54
N THR A 516 23.28 -28.45 -46.43
CA THR A 516 22.48 -28.01 -47.59
C THR A 516 21.13 -27.30 -47.37
N SER A 517 21.02 -26.08 -47.91
CA SER A 517 20.06 -25.78 -49.00
C SER A 517 20.31 -24.40 -49.62
N SER A 518 21.25 -24.35 -50.56
CA SER A 518 21.27 -23.34 -51.61
C SER A 518 20.18 -23.68 -52.63
N THR A 519 19.00 -23.06 -52.51
CA THR A 519 18.05 -23.05 -53.63
C THR A 519 17.51 -21.65 -53.88
N THR A 520 17.89 -21.13 -55.06
CA THR A 520 17.21 -20.12 -55.89
C THR A 520 17.13 -18.66 -55.41
N SER A 521 17.99 -17.82 -56.01
CA SER A 521 17.50 -16.67 -56.80
C SER A 521 18.51 -16.28 -57.90
N LYS A 522 18.11 -16.46 -59.16
CA LYS A 522 18.77 -15.91 -60.35
C LYS A 522 18.62 -14.38 -60.36
N SER A 523 19.71 -13.63 -60.49
CA SER A 523 19.71 -12.30 -61.13
C SER A 523 21.11 -11.92 -61.65
N LYS A 524 21.20 -11.89 -62.98
CA LYS A 524 22.09 -11.15 -63.90
C LYS A 524 23.57 -10.87 -63.54
N LYS A 525 24.44 -11.58 -64.28
CA LYS A 525 25.79 -11.17 -64.68
C LYS A 525 25.78 -9.85 -65.49
N LYS A 526 26.73 -8.96 -65.19
CA LYS A 526 27.44 -8.16 -66.22
C LYS A 526 28.95 -8.15 -65.89
N LYS A 527 29.75 -8.56 -66.87
CA LYS A 527 31.22 -8.68 -66.83
C LYS A 527 31.89 -7.33 -67.06
N SER A 528 33.06 -7.10 -66.45
CA SER A 528 34.25 -6.62 -67.17
C SER A 528 35.52 -7.19 -66.52
N LYS A 529 36.50 -7.53 -67.35
CA LYS A 529 37.76 -8.24 -67.08
C LYS A 529 38.93 -7.25 -66.87
N ASN A 530 39.90 -7.67 -66.07
CA ASN A 530 41.37 -7.72 -66.32
C ASN A 530 42.07 -7.76 -64.94
N GLY A 531 43.11 -8.53 -64.63
CA GLY A 531 43.94 -9.51 -65.33
C GLY A 531 45.18 -9.72 -64.45
N SER A 532 45.60 -10.98 -64.23
CA SER A 532 46.86 -11.44 -63.58
C SER A 532 47.09 -11.00 -62.11
N ASN A 533 47.63 -11.79 -61.18
CA ASN A 533 48.49 -12.97 -61.23
C ASN A 533 48.26 -13.80 -59.95
N ALA A 534 48.23 -15.12 -60.11
CA ALA A 534 48.19 -16.05 -59.00
C ALA A 534 49.60 -16.28 -58.40
N LYS A 535 49.75 -16.08 -57.09
CA LYS A 535 50.64 -16.92 -56.27
C LYS A 535 49.91 -17.33 -54.98
N LYS A 536 49.81 -18.65 -54.85
CA LYS A 536 49.15 -19.51 -53.88
C LYS A 536 49.32 -19.08 -52.41
N GLY A 537 48.20 -18.87 -51.72
CA GLY A 537 47.97 -19.47 -50.41
C GLY A 537 47.03 -20.67 -50.58
N PRO A 538 47.20 -21.76 -49.81
CA PRO A 538 46.03 -22.17 -49.03
C PRO A 538 46.39 -22.87 -47.71
N THR A 539 45.82 -22.41 -46.60
CA THR A 539 45.39 -23.30 -45.51
C THR A 539 44.07 -22.81 -44.94
N THR A 540 43.00 -23.32 -45.53
CA THR A 540 41.63 -23.33 -45.01
C THR A 540 41.58 -24.09 -43.67
N SER A 541 41.51 -23.37 -42.55
CA SER A 541 41.12 -23.94 -41.24
C SER A 541 40.35 -22.95 -40.32
N GLY A 542 39.70 -21.93 -40.90
CA GLY A 542 39.03 -20.84 -40.16
C GLY A 542 37.69 -21.17 -39.50
N PRO A 543 36.69 -21.78 -40.19
CA PRO A 543 35.31 -21.75 -39.67
C PRO A 543 35.04 -22.70 -38.48
N LEU A 544 35.86 -23.74 -38.29
CA LEU A 544 35.68 -24.70 -37.19
C LEU A 544 36.30 -24.23 -35.86
N LYS A 545 37.44 -23.52 -35.93
CA LYS A 545 38.14 -22.97 -34.76
C LYS A 545 37.38 -21.79 -34.15
N ASP A 546 36.78 -20.94 -34.98
CA ASP A 546 35.99 -19.80 -34.53
C ASP A 546 34.68 -20.23 -33.85
N ALA A 547 34.03 -21.29 -34.36
CA ALA A 547 32.84 -21.88 -33.74
C ALA A 547 33.14 -22.58 -32.40
N MET A 548 34.28 -23.27 -32.29
CA MET A 548 34.78 -23.84 -31.03
C MET A 548 35.15 -22.76 -30.02
N TRP A 549 35.86 -21.71 -30.44
CA TRP A 549 36.24 -20.58 -29.60
C TRP A 549 35.00 -19.88 -29.03
N GLY A 550 33.97 -19.62 -29.87
CA GLY A 550 32.70 -19.07 -29.41
C GLY A 550 31.92 -19.97 -28.44
N ARG A 551 32.10 -21.30 -28.47
CA ARG A 551 31.53 -22.22 -27.47
C ARG A 551 32.29 -22.14 -26.15
N VAL A 552 33.62 -22.18 -26.20
CA VAL A 552 34.48 -22.06 -25.02
C VAL A 552 34.26 -20.72 -24.33
N VAL A 553 34.15 -19.62 -25.08
CA VAL A 553 33.85 -18.30 -24.53
C VAL A 553 32.44 -18.26 -23.92
N ARG A 554 31.43 -18.86 -24.54
CA ARG A 554 30.08 -18.94 -23.96
C ARG A 554 30.02 -19.70 -22.65
N VAL A 555 30.69 -20.86 -22.60
CA VAL A 555 30.75 -21.67 -21.38
C VAL A 555 31.58 -20.94 -20.32
N ALA A 556 32.70 -20.32 -20.68
CA ALA A 556 33.54 -19.55 -19.75
C ALA A 556 32.79 -18.31 -19.20
N VAL A 557 32.12 -17.54 -20.06
CA VAL A 557 31.29 -16.40 -19.65
C VAL A 557 30.11 -16.87 -18.82
N GLY A 558 29.46 -17.97 -19.18
CA GLY A 558 28.37 -18.56 -18.41
C GLY A 558 28.81 -19.04 -17.02
N VAL A 559 30.00 -19.65 -16.92
CA VAL A 559 30.59 -20.07 -15.64
C VAL A 559 30.99 -18.86 -14.79
N VAL A 560 31.67 -17.87 -15.37
CA VAL A 560 32.09 -16.65 -14.66
C VAL A 560 30.88 -15.85 -14.19
N ALA A 561 29.88 -15.67 -15.04
CA ALA A 561 28.65 -14.97 -14.69
C ALA A 561 27.82 -15.78 -13.68
N GLY A 562 27.76 -17.11 -13.81
CA GLY A 562 27.13 -17.99 -12.82
C GLY A 562 27.76 -17.82 -11.44
N LEU A 563 29.09 -17.88 -11.36
CA LEU A 563 29.85 -17.64 -10.13
C LEU A 563 29.63 -16.22 -9.58
N ALA A 564 29.58 -15.21 -10.45
CA ALA A 564 29.30 -13.83 -10.07
C ALA A 564 27.86 -13.63 -9.56
N MET A 565 26.88 -14.39 -10.08
CA MET A 565 25.47 -14.33 -9.68
C MET A 565 25.18 -15.12 -8.40
N MET A 566 26.01 -16.10 -8.03
CA MET A 566 25.82 -16.89 -6.80
C MET A 566 25.89 -16.05 -5.52
N SER A 567 26.80 -15.08 -5.44
CA SER A 567 26.95 -14.23 -4.25
C SER A 567 25.72 -13.33 -4.01
N PRO A 568 25.25 -12.53 -4.99
CA PRO A 568 24.00 -11.77 -4.86
C PRO A 568 22.76 -12.65 -4.66
N ALA A 569 22.71 -13.83 -5.30
CA ALA A 569 21.59 -14.75 -5.13
C ALA A 569 21.52 -15.31 -3.71
N LYS A 570 22.68 -15.65 -3.11
CA LYS A 570 22.75 -16.09 -1.73
C LYS A 570 22.36 -14.97 -0.76
N ASP A 571 22.89 -13.75 -0.96
CA ASP A 571 22.51 -12.59 -0.13
C ASP A 571 21.00 -12.30 -0.23
N PHE A 572 20.42 -12.40 -1.42
CA PHE A 572 18.98 -12.26 -1.62
C PHE A 572 18.18 -13.35 -0.89
N TYR A 573 18.63 -14.60 -0.97
CA TYR A 573 18.01 -15.75 -0.32
C TYR A 573 18.05 -15.61 1.21
N ASP A 574 19.24 -15.39 1.78
CA ASP A 574 19.46 -15.29 3.22
C ASP A 574 18.67 -14.11 3.81
N ASN A 575 18.68 -12.95 3.13
CA ASN A 575 17.92 -11.79 3.58
C ASN A 575 16.41 -12.01 3.49
N SER A 576 15.93 -12.68 2.44
CA SER A 576 14.51 -13.00 2.30
C SER A 576 14.04 -13.94 3.41
N HIS A 577 14.88 -14.90 3.81
CA HIS A 577 14.61 -15.80 4.94
C HIS A 577 14.59 -15.06 6.27
N GLN A 578 15.56 -14.18 6.52
CA GLN A 578 15.59 -13.34 7.72
C GLN A 578 14.36 -12.42 7.81
N LEU A 579 13.96 -11.82 6.70
CA LEU A 579 12.78 -10.95 6.65
C LEU A 579 11.48 -11.77 6.81
N ALA A 580 11.40 -12.95 6.19
CA ALA A 580 10.27 -13.87 6.38
C ALA A 580 10.13 -14.28 7.85
N GLN A 581 11.23 -14.61 8.53
CA GLN A 581 11.23 -14.91 9.96
C GLN A 581 10.82 -13.70 10.80
N ALA A 582 11.30 -12.50 10.47
CA ALA A 582 10.88 -11.27 11.14
C ALA A 582 9.38 -11.00 10.99
N LEU A 583 8.83 -11.23 9.79
CA LEU A 583 7.40 -11.10 9.49
C LEU A 583 6.55 -12.23 10.10
N SER A 584 7.14 -13.37 10.42
CA SER A 584 6.48 -14.56 10.99
C SER A 584 6.21 -14.47 12.50
N HIS A 585 6.30 -13.27 13.10
CA HIS A 585 6.01 -13.08 14.52
C HIS A 585 4.52 -12.78 14.75
N PRO A 586 3.77 -13.63 15.47
CA PRO A 586 2.39 -13.36 15.82
C PRO A 586 2.26 -12.08 16.64
N THR A 587 1.22 -11.29 16.36
CA THR A 587 0.88 -10.10 17.16
C THR A 587 0.44 -10.45 18.58
N ILE A 588 -0.21 -11.61 18.75
CA ILE A 588 -0.77 -12.09 20.02
C ILE A 588 0.26 -12.80 20.90
N ILE A 589 1.25 -13.47 20.31
CA ILE A 589 2.33 -14.15 21.04
C ILE A 589 3.64 -13.48 20.65
N GLN A 590 4.14 -12.62 21.54
CA GLN A 590 5.35 -11.86 21.27
C GLN A 590 6.55 -12.56 21.92
N LYS A 591 7.66 -12.67 21.21
CA LYS A 591 8.93 -13.01 21.86
C LYS A 591 9.46 -11.76 22.55
N ALA A 592 9.68 -11.86 23.85
CA ALA A 592 10.35 -10.82 24.61
C ALA A 592 11.64 -11.38 25.20
N GLN A 593 12.69 -10.57 25.21
CA GLN A 593 13.90 -10.88 25.94
C GLN A 593 13.80 -10.30 27.34
N THR A 594 13.96 -11.15 28.35
CA THR A 594 14.02 -10.72 29.75
C THR A 594 15.34 -9.98 30.00
N ARG A 595 15.43 -9.19 31.07
CA ARG A 595 16.69 -8.53 31.49
C ARG A 595 17.86 -9.53 31.63
N ASP A 596 17.55 -10.77 31.96
CA ASP A 596 18.52 -11.87 32.11
C ASP A 596 18.91 -12.53 30.78
N GLY A 597 18.48 -11.98 29.64
CA GLY A 597 18.81 -12.48 28.30
C GLY A 597 17.97 -13.67 27.82
N GLN A 598 17.14 -14.27 28.68
CA GLN A 598 16.25 -15.37 28.31
C GLN A 598 15.11 -14.90 27.38
N ILE A 599 14.95 -15.60 26.26
CA ILE A 599 13.83 -15.39 25.32
C ILE A 599 12.61 -16.11 25.87
N ILE A 600 11.56 -15.35 26.20
CA ILE A 600 10.27 -15.86 26.67
C ILE A 600 9.19 -15.58 25.63
N LYS A 601 8.25 -16.53 25.47
CA LYS A 601 7.03 -16.32 24.69
C LYS A 601 5.99 -15.65 25.58
N LEU A 602 5.64 -14.42 25.25
CA LEU A 602 4.71 -13.58 26.00
C LEU A 602 3.31 -13.75 25.42
N ASP A 603 2.45 -14.42 26.17
CA ASP A 603 1.11 -14.88 25.76
C ASP A 603 -0.03 -14.14 26.50
N ASP A 604 0.30 -12.96 27.03
CA ASP A 604 -0.59 -12.16 27.88
C ASP A 604 -1.90 -11.78 27.18
N TYR A 605 -1.85 -11.46 25.88
CA TYR A 605 -3.03 -11.06 25.10
C TYR A 605 -4.03 -12.21 24.98
N ARG A 606 -3.55 -13.40 24.62
CA ARG A 606 -4.40 -14.59 24.49
C ARG A 606 -5.01 -14.98 25.83
N GLN A 607 -4.22 -14.96 26.90
CA GLN A 607 -4.71 -15.25 28.25
C GLN A 607 -5.80 -14.27 28.69
N ALA A 608 -5.65 -12.97 28.38
CA ALA A 608 -6.67 -11.97 28.68
C ALA A 608 -7.96 -12.21 27.89
N TYR A 609 -7.87 -12.56 26.61
CA TYR A 609 -9.04 -12.87 25.80
C TYR A 609 -9.75 -14.16 26.24
N PHE A 610 -9.01 -15.20 26.62
CA PHE A 610 -9.62 -16.41 27.21
C PHE A 610 -10.24 -16.13 28.57
N TRP A 611 -9.62 -15.30 29.40
CA TRP A 611 -10.21 -14.88 30.66
C TRP A 611 -11.55 -14.16 30.43
N LEU A 612 -11.62 -13.24 29.45
CA LEU A 612 -12.87 -12.60 29.05
C LEU A 612 -13.94 -13.62 28.64
N ARG A 613 -13.57 -14.60 27.82
CA ARG A 613 -14.50 -15.65 27.35
C ARG A 613 -15.05 -16.50 28.49
N ASP A 614 -14.21 -16.85 29.46
CA ASP A 614 -14.54 -17.86 30.46
C ASP A 614 -15.10 -17.26 31.77
N ASN A 615 -14.84 -15.96 32.03
CA ASN A 615 -15.18 -15.30 33.31
C ASN A 615 -16.17 -14.12 33.20
N THR A 616 -16.68 -13.83 32.00
CA THR A 616 -17.70 -12.78 31.81
C THR A 616 -19.01 -13.36 31.29
N PRO A 617 -20.18 -12.73 31.57
CA PRO A 617 -21.44 -13.11 30.95
C PRO A 617 -21.38 -13.09 29.42
N GLU A 618 -22.17 -13.92 28.74
CA GLU A 618 -22.19 -13.99 27.26
C GLU A 618 -22.65 -12.67 26.61
N ASP A 619 -23.53 -11.93 27.28
CA ASP A 619 -24.03 -10.64 26.84
C ASP A 619 -23.14 -9.45 27.26
N ALA A 620 -21.93 -9.72 27.78
CA ALA A 620 -21.00 -8.70 28.22
C ALA A 620 -20.46 -7.88 27.04
N ARG A 621 -20.50 -6.55 27.21
CA ARG A 621 -20.02 -5.57 26.23
C ARG A 621 -18.65 -5.06 26.63
N ILE A 622 -17.66 -5.26 25.76
CA ILE A 622 -16.27 -4.93 25.99
C ILE A 622 -15.92 -3.65 25.24
N MET A 623 -15.51 -2.63 25.98
CA MET A 623 -14.94 -1.40 25.45
C MET A 623 -13.43 -1.56 25.30
N ALA A 624 -12.95 -1.42 24.07
CA ALA A 624 -11.52 -1.38 23.73
C ALA A 624 -11.34 -0.48 22.50
N TRP A 625 -10.11 -0.06 22.22
CA TRP A 625 -9.81 0.66 20.98
C TRP A 625 -10.12 -0.20 19.75
N TRP A 626 -10.47 0.45 18.63
CA TRP A 626 -11.03 -0.23 17.45
C TRP A 626 -10.08 -1.29 16.85
N ASP A 627 -8.76 -1.12 16.99
CA ASP A 627 -7.73 -2.08 16.57
C ASP A 627 -8.00 -3.51 17.06
N TYR A 628 -8.53 -3.64 18.29
CA TYR A 628 -8.67 -4.94 18.96
C TYR A 628 -10.04 -5.59 18.77
N GLY A 629 -10.99 -4.90 18.14
CA GLY A 629 -12.39 -5.36 18.05
C GLY A 629 -12.56 -6.73 17.39
N TYR A 630 -11.77 -7.01 16.35
CA TYR A 630 -11.78 -8.31 15.68
C TYR A 630 -11.20 -9.44 16.52
N GLN A 631 -10.14 -9.17 17.30
CA GLN A 631 -9.57 -10.16 18.21
C GLN A 631 -10.51 -10.48 19.38
N ILE A 632 -11.17 -9.47 19.95
CA ILE A 632 -12.13 -9.68 21.05
C ILE A 632 -13.32 -10.51 20.56
N THR A 633 -13.90 -10.18 19.41
CA THR A 633 -15.03 -10.96 18.87
C THR A 633 -14.63 -12.34 18.37
N GLY A 634 -13.45 -12.49 17.77
CA GLY A 634 -12.96 -13.77 17.25
C GLY A 634 -12.43 -14.74 18.31
N ILE A 635 -11.77 -14.24 19.36
CA ILE A 635 -11.13 -15.09 20.40
C ILE A 635 -11.98 -15.13 21.67
N ALA A 636 -12.37 -13.96 22.18
CA ALA A 636 -13.11 -13.88 23.44
C ALA A 636 -14.62 -14.15 23.26
N ASN A 637 -15.12 -14.11 22.02
CA ASN A 637 -16.54 -14.28 21.67
C ASN A 637 -17.44 -13.38 22.54
N ARG A 638 -17.14 -12.08 22.57
CA ARG A 638 -17.90 -11.06 23.30
C ARG A 638 -18.23 -9.85 22.44
N THR A 639 -19.25 -9.11 22.86
CA THR A 639 -19.73 -7.94 22.12
C THR A 639 -18.74 -6.79 22.17
N THR A 640 -18.45 -6.16 21.04
CA THR A 640 -17.53 -5.02 20.93
C THR A 640 -18.22 -3.75 20.49
N ILE A 641 -17.70 -2.62 20.97
CA ILE A 641 -18.20 -1.29 20.62
C ILE A 641 -17.72 -0.86 19.23
N ALA A 642 -16.44 -1.05 18.91
CA ALA A 642 -15.87 -0.69 17.61
C ALA A 642 -15.00 -1.82 17.06
N ASP A 643 -14.85 -1.87 15.73
CA ASP A 643 -14.01 -2.85 15.02
C ASP A 643 -13.10 -2.18 13.98
N GLY A 644 -12.22 -2.98 13.37
CA GLY A 644 -11.25 -2.53 12.37
C GLY A 644 -11.83 -2.10 11.01
N ASN A 645 -13.14 -2.23 10.77
CA ASN A 645 -13.76 -1.76 9.53
C ASN A 645 -13.88 -0.24 9.49
N THR A 646 -13.98 0.40 10.66
CA THR A 646 -14.02 1.86 10.82
C THR A 646 -15.10 2.58 10.00
N TRP A 647 -16.23 1.93 9.71
CA TRP A 647 -17.26 2.48 8.81
C TRP A 647 -18.01 3.69 9.40
N ASN A 648 -18.08 3.80 10.73
CA ASN A 648 -18.71 4.91 11.42
C ASN A 648 -17.68 5.72 12.23
N HIS A 649 -17.21 6.82 11.65
CA HIS A 649 -16.22 7.72 12.26
C HIS A 649 -16.73 8.37 13.55
N GLU A 650 -18.00 8.76 13.60
CA GLU A 650 -18.60 9.43 14.76
C GLU A 650 -18.60 8.54 15.99
N HIS A 651 -18.89 7.24 15.79
CA HIS A 651 -18.89 6.26 16.86
C HIS A 651 -17.47 6.01 17.40
N ILE A 652 -16.46 5.96 16.53
CA ILE A 652 -15.06 5.88 16.96
C ILE A 652 -14.61 7.17 17.68
N ALA A 653 -15.07 8.33 17.22
CA ALA A 653 -14.79 9.59 17.89
C ALA A 653 -15.40 9.65 19.28
N LEU A 654 -16.60 9.08 19.48
CA LEU A 654 -17.21 8.93 20.80
C LEU A 654 -16.34 8.05 21.70
N LEU A 655 -15.87 6.91 21.20
CA LEU A 655 -14.94 6.04 21.92
C LEU A 655 -13.63 6.76 22.27
N GLY A 656 -13.07 7.54 21.34
CA GLY A 656 -11.88 8.37 21.59
C GLY A 656 -12.11 9.43 22.67
N ARG A 657 -13.30 10.05 22.70
CA ARG A 657 -13.70 11.01 23.74
C ARG A 657 -13.78 10.34 25.11
N ILE A 658 -14.31 9.12 25.19
CA ILE A 658 -14.38 8.34 26.44
C ILE A 658 -12.97 8.01 26.93
N LEU A 659 -12.13 7.41 26.09
CA LEU A 659 -10.80 6.95 26.50
C LEU A 659 -9.85 8.09 26.90
N THR A 660 -9.94 9.23 26.23
CA THR A 660 -9.06 10.39 26.47
C THR A 660 -9.66 11.46 27.37
N GLY A 661 -10.93 11.31 27.76
CA GLY A 661 -11.63 12.25 28.64
C GLY A 661 -11.28 12.06 30.12
N PRO A 662 -11.61 13.05 30.98
CA PRO A 662 -11.47 12.90 32.42
C PRO A 662 -12.27 11.71 32.94
N GLU A 663 -11.70 10.97 33.88
CA GLU A 663 -12.28 9.73 34.44
C GLU A 663 -13.78 9.81 34.78
N LYS A 664 -14.22 10.91 35.39
CA LYS A 664 -15.63 11.12 35.78
C LYS A 664 -16.55 11.31 34.56
N GLU A 665 -16.12 12.08 33.57
CA GLU A 665 -16.89 12.26 32.33
C GLU A 665 -16.92 10.95 31.54
N ALA A 666 -15.78 10.30 31.39
CA ALA A 666 -15.65 9.03 30.69
C ALA A 666 -16.57 7.95 31.27
N HIS A 667 -16.63 7.84 32.61
CA HIS A 667 -17.54 6.91 33.29
C HIS A 667 -19.03 7.20 33.01
N ARG A 668 -19.44 8.48 32.98
CA ARG A 668 -20.83 8.88 32.70
C ARG A 668 -21.30 8.41 31.33
N ILE A 669 -20.40 8.33 30.35
CA ILE A 669 -20.71 7.87 28.99
C ILE A 669 -20.56 6.34 28.91
N ALA A 670 -19.45 5.81 29.41
CA ALA A 670 -19.10 4.39 29.31
C ALA A 670 -20.14 3.46 29.95
N ARG A 671 -20.76 3.87 31.06
CA ARG A 671 -21.79 3.07 31.77
C ARG A 671 -23.05 2.77 30.94
N HIS A 672 -23.28 3.48 29.84
CA HIS A 672 -24.40 3.23 28.93
C HIS A 672 -24.04 2.30 27.77
N LEU A 673 -22.73 2.13 27.47
CA LEU A 673 -22.24 1.42 26.30
C LEU A 673 -21.53 0.10 26.63
N ALA A 674 -20.84 0.00 27.77
CA ALA A 674 -20.01 -1.15 28.11
C ALA A 674 -20.17 -1.62 29.56
N ASP A 675 -19.79 -2.88 29.77
CA ASP A 675 -19.70 -3.54 31.08
C ASP A 675 -18.24 -3.68 31.54
N TYR A 676 -17.32 -3.86 30.58
CA TYR A 676 -15.89 -4.01 30.83
C TYR A 676 -15.06 -3.12 29.90
N VAL A 677 -13.87 -2.73 30.36
CA VAL A 677 -12.87 -1.99 29.59
C VAL A 677 -11.61 -2.83 29.50
N LEU A 678 -11.14 -3.07 28.28
CA LEU A 678 -9.86 -3.73 28.01
C LEU A 678 -8.87 -2.69 27.50
N VAL A 679 -7.69 -2.66 28.10
CA VAL A 679 -6.60 -1.75 27.75
C VAL A 679 -5.29 -2.51 27.62
N TRP A 680 -4.57 -2.24 26.53
CA TRP A 680 -3.21 -2.74 26.31
C TRP A 680 -2.21 -1.81 27.00
N ALA A 681 -1.37 -2.40 27.85
CA ALA A 681 -0.36 -1.73 28.65
C ALA A 681 1.05 -2.25 28.31
N GLY A 682 2.10 -1.49 28.64
CA GLY A 682 3.45 -2.03 28.73
C GLY A 682 4.47 -1.61 27.67
N GLY A 683 4.40 -0.39 27.14
CA GLY A 683 5.51 0.29 26.46
C GLY A 683 5.85 -0.18 25.05
N GLY A 684 5.98 0.79 24.13
CA GLY A 684 6.42 0.60 22.73
C GLY A 684 5.29 0.64 21.69
N GLY A 685 4.07 0.24 22.08
CA GLY A 685 2.87 0.25 21.23
C GLY A 685 1.56 0.14 22.01
N ASP A 686 1.59 0.54 23.28
CA ASP A 686 0.44 0.53 24.17
C ASP A 686 -0.59 1.61 23.82
N ASP A 687 -1.76 1.53 24.44
CA ASP A 687 -2.85 2.48 24.16
C ASP A 687 -2.47 3.91 24.56
N ILE A 688 -1.56 4.06 25.54
CA ILE A 688 -0.97 5.36 25.92
C ILE A 688 -0.23 5.99 24.73
N ALA A 689 0.62 5.25 24.03
CA ALA A 689 1.34 5.77 22.87
C ALA A 689 0.40 6.19 21.74
N LYS A 690 -0.77 5.53 21.62
CA LYS A 690 -1.82 5.86 20.65
C LYS A 690 -2.70 7.03 21.10
N SER A 691 -2.76 7.33 22.40
CA SER A 691 -3.71 8.28 22.99
C SER A 691 -3.75 9.68 22.36
N PRO A 692 -2.65 10.30 21.87
CA PRO A 692 -2.74 11.59 21.17
C PRO A 692 -3.52 11.49 19.87
N HIS A 693 -3.45 10.33 19.21
CA HIS A 693 -4.22 10.07 18.01
C HIS A 693 -5.71 9.86 18.31
N LEU A 694 -6.04 9.12 19.39
CA LEU A 694 -7.41 8.96 19.88
C LEU A 694 -8.06 10.32 20.16
N ARG A 695 -7.34 11.23 20.83
CA ARG A 695 -7.82 12.58 21.16
C ARG A 695 -8.06 13.40 19.90
N ARG A 696 -7.19 13.31 18.89
CA ARG A 696 -7.36 14.01 17.61
C ARG A 696 -8.60 13.54 16.85
N ILE A 697 -8.88 12.24 16.83
CA ILE A 697 -10.11 11.71 16.22
C ILE A 697 -11.33 12.25 16.98
N ALA A 698 -11.32 12.20 18.31
CA ALA A 698 -12.42 12.73 19.12
C ALA A 698 -12.67 14.22 18.84
N ASN A 699 -11.61 15.04 18.79
CA ASN A 699 -11.70 16.48 18.54
C ASN A 699 -12.21 16.82 17.12
N SER A 700 -12.09 15.90 16.16
CA SER A 700 -12.61 16.11 14.80
C SER A 700 -14.15 16.13 14.74
N VAL A 701 -14.83 15.44 15.65
CA VAL A 701 -16.30 15.35 15.73
C VAL A 701 -16.85 16.19 16.89
N TYR A 702 -16.19 16.11 18.06
CA TYR A 702 -16.54 16.86 19.27
C TYR A 702 -15.55 18.02 19.46
N ARG A 703 -15.87 19.19 18.89
CA ARG A 703 -14.99 20.37 18.96
C ARG A 703 -14.85 20.89 20.39
N GLY A 704 -13.69 21.46 20.72
CA GLY A 704 -13.42 22.08 22.03
C GLY A 704 -12.74 21.15 23.04
N LEU A 705 -12.43 19.89 22.66
CA LEU A 705 -11.63 18.98 23.47
C LEU A 705 -10.16 19.40 23.58
N CYS A 706 -9.66 20.12 22.56
CA CYS A 706 -8.33 20.68 22.50
C CYS A 706 -8.41 22.15 22.05
N LYS A 707 -7.45 22.98 22.47
CA LYS A 707 -7.32 24.36 21.98
C LYS A 707 -6.93 24.40 20.50
N ASP A 708 -6.21 23.38 20.03
CA ASP A 708 -5.75 23.25 18.66
C ASP A 708 -6.35 22.03 17.93
N PRO A 709 -6.58 22.10 16.61
CA PRO A 709 -7.13 20.99 15.83
C PRO A 709 -6.29 19.69 15.84
N LEU A 710 -4.97 19.81 16.04
CA LEU A 710 -4.03 18.68 16.04
C LEU A 710 -3.89 18.00 17.41
N CYS A 711 -4.45 18.60 18.46
CA CYS A 711 -4.26 18.22 19.85
C CYS A 711 -2.78 18.03 20.22
N GLY A 712 -1.93 18.97 19.81
CA GLY A 712 -0.49 18.92 20.05
C GLY A 712 -0.11 19.00 21.53
N GLU A 713 -0.96 19.61 22.36
CA GLU A 713 -0.78 19.73 23.81
C GLU A 713 -1.12 18.43 24.57
N PHE A 714 -1.78 17.46 23.94
CA PHE A 714 -2.15 16.20 24.59
C PHE A 714 -1.07 15.15 24.37
N GLY A 715 -0.26 14.91 25.40
CA GLY A 715 0.82 13.92 25.38
C GLY A 715 1.74 14.01 26.58
N PHE A 716 3.01 13.67 26.36
CA PHE A 716 4.09 13.74 27.34
C PHE A 716 5.08 14.83 26.96
N TYR A 717 5.53 15.60 27.96
CA TYR A 717 6.64 16.52 27.81
C TYR A 717 7.96 15.76 27.52
N SER A 718 9.03 16.49 27.16
CA SER A 718 10.34 15.91 26.83
C SER A 718 10.97 15.10 27.98
N ASP A 719 10.62 15.42 29.22
CA ASP A 719 11.00 14.69 30.44
C ASP A 719 10.14 13.45 30.71
N ARG A 720 9.23 13.10 29.78
CA ARG A 720 8.22 12.03 29.89
C ARG A 720 7.17 12.26 30.98
N THR A 721 7.04 13.48 31.50
CA THR A 721 5.92 13.81 32.39
C THR A 721 4.64 14.01 31.58
N PRO A 722 3.48 13.53 32.06
CA PRO A 722 2.22 13.74 31.38
C PRO A 722 1.80 15.21 31.45
N THR A 723 1.17 15.70 30.39
CA THR A 723 0.41 16.97 30.40
C THR A 723 -0.80 16.87 31.34
N THR A 724 -1.31 18.00 31.85
CA THR A 724 -2.45 17.99 32.80
C THR A 724 -3.65 17.22 32.24
N ALA A 725 -4.00 17.47 30.98
CA ALA A 725 -5.08 16.76 30.30
C ALA A 725 -4.80 15.25 30.13
N MET A 726 -3.54 14.86 29.90
CA MET A 726 -3.14 13.45 29.83
C MET A 726 -3.20 12.79 31.21
N GLY A 727 -2.77 13.48 32.27
CA GLY A 727 -2.82 13.00 33.65
C GLY A 727 -4.24 12.75 34.17
N GLU A 728 -5.19 13.59 33.74
CA GLU A 728 -6.61 13.43 34.07
C GLU A 728 -7.33 12.36 33.24
N SER A 729 -6.75 11.96 32.10
CA SER A 729 -7.38 11.03 31.17
C SER A 729 -7.64 9.67 31.81
N MET A 730 -8.81 9.09 31.51
CA MET A 730 -9.18 7.75 31.96
C MET A 730 -8.12 6.72 31.57
N LEU A 731 -7.67 6.75 30.31
CA LEU A 731 -6.70 5.79 29.79
C LEU A 731 -5.37 5.81 30.54
N TYR A 732 -4.83 7.00 30.85
CA TYR A 732 -3.59 7.13 31.60
C TYR A 732 -3.72 6.56 33.02
N LYS A 733 -4.83 6.85 33.70
CA LYS A 733 -5.11 6.31 35.05
C LYS A 733 -5.27 4.78 35.04
N LEU A 734 -6.04 4.23 34.10
CA LEU A 734 -6.25 2.78 34.00
C LEU A 734 -4.95 2.02 33.71
N VAL A 735 -4.07 2.57 32.88
CA VAL A 735 -2.77 1.92 32.61
C VAL A 735 -1.80 2.15 33.77
N GLY A 736 -1.81 3.33 34.40
CA GLY A 736 -0.93 3.69 35.51
C GLY A 736 -1.28 3.03 36.86
N ASN A 737 -2.50 2.49 37.01
CA ASN A 737 -3.01 1.94 38.27
C ASN A 737 -2.06 0.93 38.93
N GLY A 738 -1.56 1.26 40.12
CA GLY A 738 -0.65 0.40 40.89
C GLY A 738 0.69 0.10 40.21
N MET A 739 1.08 0.87 39.18
CA MET A 739 2.41 0.83 38.54
C MET A 739 3.16 2.15 38.68
N MET A 740 2.45 3.27 38.64
CA MET A 740 3.02 4.61 38.82
C MET A 740 2.71 5.10 40.25
N PRO A 741 3.70 5.63 40.98
CA PRO A 741 3.47 6.14 42.33
C PRO A 741 2.46 7.31 42.30
N GLY A 742 1.43 7.23 43.13
CA GLY A 742 0.41 8.28 43.26
C GLY A 742 -0.75 8.23 42.25
N ILE A 743 -0.83 7.22 41.39
CA ILE A 743 -1.94 7.05 40.44
C ILE A 743 -2.79 5.86 40.85
N GLU A 744 -3.97 6.15 41.39
CA GLU A 744 -5.00 5.17 41.73
C GLU A 744 -6.29 5.48 40.97
N VAL A 745 -6.94 4.42 40.49
CA VAL A 745 -8.25 4.49 39.85
C VAL A 745 -9.34 4.44 40.91
N ASP A 746 -10.39 5.25 40.77
CA ASP A 746 -11.56 5.15 41.65
C ASP A 746 -12.27 3.82 41.44
N ASN A 747 -12.12 2.91 42.41
CA ASN A 747 -12.74 1.59 42.42
C ASN A 747 -14.27 1.64 42.37
N ASN A 748 -14.90 2.76 42.74
CA ASN A 748 -16.35 2.95 42.62
C ASN A 748 -16.79 3.19 41.17
N ARG A 749 -15.87 3.51 40.26
CA ARG A 749 -16.14 3.70 38.83
C ARG A 749 -15.60 2.56 37.99
N PHE A 750 -14.34 2.21 38.19
CA PHE A 750 -13.66 1.16 37.44
C PHE A 750 -12.89 0.27 38.42
N ARG A 751 -13.27 -1.01 38.47
CA ARG A 751 -12.62 -2.00 39.34
C ARG A 751 -11.75 -2.92 38.49
N GLU A 752 -10.46 -3.01 38.79
CA GLU A 752 -9.58 -3.98 38.12
C GLU A 752 -10.03 -5.41 38.44
N VAL A 753 -10.25 -6.22 37.41
CA VAL A 753 -10.72 -7.61 37.54
C VAL A 753 -9.74 -8.63 37.01
N PHE A 754 -8.86 -8.22 36.09
CA PHE A 754 -7.82 -9.07 35.55
C PHE A 754 -6.60 -8.25 35.17
N ARG A 755 -5.43 -8.79 35.50
CA ARG A 755 -4.12 -8.27 35.10
C ARG A 755 -3.29 -9.43 34.56
N SER A 756 -2.75 -9.27 33.37
CA SER A 756 -1.89 -10.30 32.77
C SER A 756 -0.56 -10.44 33.52
N LYS A 757 0.11 -11.59 33.36
CA LYS A 757 1.33 -11.95 34.10
C LYS A 757 2.44 -10.90 33.96
N TYR A 758 2.67 -10.39 32.76
CA TYR A 758 3.68 -9.36 32.50
C TYR A 758 3.07 -7.95 32.41
N GLY A 759 1.82 -7.78 32.81
CA GLY A 759 1.12 -6.50 32.84
C GLY A 759 0.87 -5.88 31.46
N LYS A 760 0.89 -6.68 30.38
CA LYS A 760 0.61 -6.22 29.02
C LYS A 760 -0.86 -5.97 28.72
N VAL A 761 -1.77 -6.63 29.44
CA VAL A 761 -3.22 -6.41 29.30
C VAL A 761 -3.86 -6.27 30.66
N ARG A 762 -4.78 -5.32 30.77
CA ARG A 762 -5.58 -5.08 31.96
C ARG A 762 -7.05 -4.99 31.58
N ILE A 763 -7.89 -5.54 32.45
CA ILE A 763 -9.35 -5.52 32.27
C ILE A 763 -9.97 -4.93 33.53
N TYR A 764 -10.82 -3.93 33.31
CA TYR A 764 -11.57 -3.22 34.33
C TYR A 764 -13.06 -3.47 34.15
N LYS A 765 -13.77 -3.72 35.26
CA LYS A 765 -15.24 -3.76 35.29
C LYS A 765 -15.77 -2.37 35.58
N ILE A 766 -16.70 -1.90 34.74
CA ILE A 766 -17.41 -0.64 34.94
C ILE A 766 -18.46 -0.86 36.03
N GLN A 767 -18.46 0.00 37.04
CA GLN A 767 -19.47 -0.03 38.10
C GLN A 767 -20.70 0.79 37.68
N SER A 768 -21.85 0.57 38.32
CA SER A 768 -23.07 1.38 38.08
C SER A 768 -23.51 1.47 36.61
N VAL A 769 -23.37 0.37 35.86
CA VAL A 769 -23.84 0.24 34.48
C VAL A 769 -25.36 0.44 34.42
N SER A 770 -25.83 1.22 33.43
CA SER A 770 -27.27 1.46 33.25
C SER A 770 -27.94 0.24 32.63
N GLN A 771 -28.72 -0.46 33.45
CA GLN A 771 -29.52 -1.61 33.01
C GLN A 771 -30.63 -1.20 32.03
N GLU A 772 -31.27 -0.05 32.27
CA GLU A 772 -32.27 0.55 31.37
C GLU A 772 -31.72 0.75 29.95
N SER A 773 -30.49 1.29 29.82
CA SER A 773 -29.86 1.45 28.50
C SER A 773 -29.51 0.13 27.83
N LYS A 774 -29.22 -0.92 28.61
CA LYS A 774 -28.93 -2.26 28.11
C LYS A 774 -30.20 -2.93 27.58
N GLU A 775 -31.29 -2.84 28.34
CA GLU A 775 -32.61 -3.39 27.97
C GLU A 775 -33.20 -2.67 26.76
N TRP A 776 -33.07 -1.35 26.70
CA TRP A 776 -33.56 -0.55 25.57
C TRP A 776 -32.90 -0.95 24.24
N VAL A 777 -31.59 -1.18 24.22
CA VAL A 777 -30.88 -1.60 22.98
C VAL A 777 -31.19 -3.07 22.64
N ALA A 778 -31.42 -3.92 23.64
CA ALA A 778 -31.73 -5.32 23.42
C ALA A 778 -33.10 -5.50 22.74
N ASP A 779 -34.07 -4.63 23.03
CA ASP A 779 -35.42 -4.66 22.48
C ASP A 779 -35.43 -4.56 20.94
N PRO A 780 -35.90 -5.59 20.22
CA PRO A 780 -36.05 -5.57 18.77
C PRO A 780 -36.94 -4.44 18.25
N ALA A 781 -37.91 -3.95 19.04
CA ALA A 781 -38.81 -2.87 18.64
C ALA A 781 -38.10 -1.53 18.42
N ASN A 782 -36.96 -1.32 19.09
CA ASN A 782 -36.16 -0.10 18.95
C ASN A 782 -35.22 -0.13 17.73
N ARG A 783 -35.22 -1.21 16.95
CA ARG A 783 -34.38 -1.32 15.75
C ARG A 783 -35.06 -0.68 14.54
N VAL A 784 -34.26 0.01 13.71
CA VAL A 784 -34.71 0.60 12.45
C VAL A 784 -34.44 -0.38 11.32
N CYS A 785 -35.51 -1.02 10.84
CA CYS A 785 -35.46 -1.91 9.68
C CYS A 785 -35.73 -1.13 8.38
N ASP A 786 -35.07 -1.51 7.29
CA ASP A 786 -35.24 -0.86 5.97
C ASP A 786 -36.66 -1.11 5.40
N ALA A 787 -37.23 -2.29 5.68
CA ALA A 787 -38.62 -2.61 5.41
C ALA A 787 -39.21 -3.49 6.53
N PRO A 788 -40.54 -3.52 6.72
CA PRO A 788 -41.18 -4.41 7.69
C PRO A 788 -40.79 -5.88 7.42
N GLY A 789 -40.16 -6.54 8.39
CA GLY A 789 -39.67 -7.92 8.25
C GLY A 789 -38.37 -8.10 7.47
N SER A 790 -37.67 -7.02 7.11
CA SER A 790 -36.34 -7.12 6.48
C SER A 790 -35.31 -7.66 7.46
N TRP A 791 -34.35 -8.45 6.98
CA TRP A 791 -33.20 -8.91 7.78
C TRP A 791 -32.21 -7.78 8.14
N PHE A 792 -32.31 -6.64 7.45
CA PHE A 792 -31.48 -5.46 7.67
C PHE A 792 -32.14 -4.53 8.70
N CYS A 793 -31.80 -4.71 9.97
CA CYS A 793 -32.33 -3.90 11.07
C CYS A 793 -31.19 -3.32 11.90
N ARG A 794 -30.99 -2.01 11.78
CA ARG A 794 -29.94 -1.30 12.52
C ARG A 794 -30.40 -0.99 13.94
N GLY A 795 -29.53 -1.23 14.91
CA GLY A 795 -29.74 -0.77 16.27
C GLY A 795 -29.56 0.75 16.39
N GLN A 796 -29.94 1.29 17.55
CA GLN A 796 -29.92 2.72 17.85
C GLN A 796 -29.16 3.00 19.15
N TYR A 797 -28.76 4.26 19.34
CA TYR A 797 -28.18 4.69 20.62
C TYR A 797 -29.27 4.85 21.68
N PRO A 798 -28.99 4.48 22.95
CA PRO A 798 -29.93 4.70 24.04
C PRO A 798 -30.20 6.21 24.25
N PRO A 799 -31.44 6.60 24.62
CA PRO A 799 -31.83 8.01 24.80
C PRO A 799 -30.92 8.80 25.76
N ALA A 800 -30.34 8.12 26.76
CA ALA A 800 -29.42 8.73 27.72
C ALA A 800 -28.17 9.37 27.08
N LEU A 801 -27.78 8.96 25.86
CA LEU A 801 -26.64 9.51 25.13
C LEU A 801 -27.02 10.64 24.17
N GLU A 802 -28.30 10.92 23.98
CA GLU A 802 -28.79 11.90 23.00
C GLU A 802 -28.19 13.29 23.21
N LYS A 803 -28.07 13.74 24.47
CA LYS A 803 -27.47 15.04 24.80
C LYS A 803 -26.02 15.16 24.33
N ILE A 804 -25.24 14.09 24.44
CA ILE A 804 -23.82 14.07 24.05
C ILE A 804 -23.72 13.94 22.53
N LEU A 805 -24.58 13.12 21.93
CA LEU A 805 -24.67 12.98 20.48
C LEU A 805 -25.14 14.27 19.82
N ALA A 806 -25.93 15.12 20.49
CA ALA A 806 -26.31 16.44 19.98
C ALA A 806 -25.14 17.44 19.90
N GLU A 807 -24.07 17.23 20.66
CA GLU A 807 -22.84 18.03 20.57
C GLU A 807 -21.99 17.66 19.33
N LYS A 808 -22.34 16.58 18.62
CA LYS A 808 -21.60 16.14 17.44
C LYS A 808 -21.76 17.16 16.32
N LYS A 809 -20.66 17.47 15.63
CA LYS A 809 -20.74 18.06 14.30
C LYS A 809 -20.56 16.95 13.28
N ASP A 810 -21.48 16.86 12.32
CA ASP A 810 -21.40 15.89 11.23
C ASP A 810 -20.06 16.08 10.52
N PHE A 811 -19.20 15.06 10.62
CA PHE A 811 -17.90 15.10 9.96
C PHE A 811 -18.12 14.88 8.47
N LYS A 812 -18.24 15.99 7.72
CA LYS A 812 -18.30 15.94 6.27
C LYS A 812 -16.88 15.83 5.72
N GLN A 813 -16.60 14.70 5.09
CA GLN A 813 -15.38 14.54 4.32
C GLN A 813 -15.38 15.64 3.23
N LEU A 814 -14.22 16.27 2.99
CA LEU A 814 -14.03 17.40 2.06
C LEU A 814 -14.43 17.08 0.59
N GLU A 815 -14.90 15.86 0.34
CA GLU A 815 -15.16 15.26 -0.96
C GLU A 815 -16.64 15.06 -1.28
N ASP A 816 -17.56 15.43 -0.38
CA ASP A 816 -18.98 15.65 -0.73
C ASP A 816 -19.11 16.98 -1.48
N PHE A 817 -18.65 17.02 -2.73
CA PHE A 817 -18.57 18.21 -3.60
C PHE A 817 -19.91 18.93 -3.85
N ASN A 818 -21.04 18.35 -3.40
CA ASN A 818 -22.38 18.94 -3.56
C ASN A 818 -22.96 19.59 -2.29
N ALA A 819 -22.29 19.53 -1.14
CA ALA A 819 -22.80 20.14 0.10
C ALA A 819 -22.03 21.43 0.44
N LYS A 820 -22.46 22.58 -0.10
CA LYS A 820 -22.01 23.90 0.35
C LYS A 820 -22.49 24.16 1.79
N GLY A 821 -21.73 23.72 2.79
CA GLY A 821 -21.89 24.14 4.19
C GLY A 821 -20.78 25.13 4.55
N ALA A 822 -21.13 26.37 4.88
CA ALA A 822 -20.20 27.49 5.06
C ALA A 822 -19.39 27.48 6.38
N ASP A 823 -19.57 26.50 7.26
CA ASP A 823 -19.11 26.57 8.66
C ASP A 823 -17.88 25.68 8.99
N ASP A 824 -17.41 24.87 8.04
CA ASP A 824 -16.35 23.86 8.26
C ASP A 824 -15.04 24.10 7.50
N SER A 825 -15.01 25.08 6.58
CA SER A 825 -13.82 25.39 5.78
C SER A 825 -12.65 25.85 6.65
N ASP A 826 -12.91 26.60 7.70
CA ASP A 826 -11.88 27.30 8.46
C ASP A 826 -11.14 26.36 9.41
N TYR A 827 -11.86 25.46 10.09
CA TYR A 827 -11.25 24.40 10.91
C TYR A 827 -10.39 23.45 10.06
N GLN A 828 -10.89 23.06 8.88
CA GLN A 828 -10.14 22.20 7.95
C GLN A 828 -8.90 22.92 7.41
N LYS A 829 -9.04 24.19 7.02
CA LYS A 829 -7.93 25.01 6.54
C LYS A 829 -6.84 25.16 7.61
N GLU A 830 -7.22 25.48 8.85
CA GLU A 830 -6.28 25.58 9.97
C GLU A 830 -5.58 24.25 10.26
N TYR A 831 -6.32 23.14 10.22
CA TYR A 831 -5.76 21.80 10.39
C TYR A 831 -4.69 21.48 9.31
N PHE A 832 -4.96 21.83 8.05
CA PHE A 832 -4.01 21.64 6.94
C PHE A 832 -2.80 22.57 7.02
N GLU A 833 -2.98 23.85 7.32
CA GLU A 833 -1.89 24.82 7.48
C GLU A 833 -0.90 24.36 8.57
N ARG A 834 -1.42 23.91 9.73
CA ARG A 834 -0.56 23.41 10.81
C ARG A 834 0.11 22.07 10.46
N LEU A 835 -0.56 21.19 9.70
CA LEU A 835 0.05 19.95 9.20
C LEU A 835 1.20 20.20 8.23
N LEU A 836 1.06 21.20 7.35
CA LEU A 836 2.09 21.61 6.41
C LEU A 836 3.28 22.26 7.14
N ASN A 837 3.02 23.13 8.12
CA ASN A 837 4.05 23.76 8.93
C ASN A 837 4.86 22.74 9.74
N LYS A 838 4.24 21.67 10.25
CA LYS A 838 4.94 20.56 10.93
C LYS A 838 5.96 19.86 10.03
N LYS A 839 5.77 19.84 8.70
CA LYS A 839 6.72 19.23 7.76
C LYS A 839 7.92 20.11 7.43
N MET A 840 7.83 21.44 7.62
CA MET A 840 8.88 22.39 7.29
C MET A 840 9.95 22.55 8.39
N GLY A 841 10.02 21.63 9.36
CA GLY A 841 11.04 21.66 10.43
C GLY A 841 10.69 22.51 11.65
N ASN A 842 9.62 23.31 11.60
CA ASN A 842 9.04 24.00 12.76
C ASN A 842 8.12 23.05 13.54
N GLY A 843 8.62 21.86 13.88
CA GLY A 843 7.90 20.95 14.76
C GLY A 843 7.64 21.68 16.08
N ALA A 844 6.37 21.88 16.43
CA ALA A 844 6.00 22.33 17.77
C ALA A 844 6.64 21.37 18.78
N GLN A 845 7.81 21.75 19.30
CA GLN A 845 8.26 21.26 20.59
C GLN A 845 7.16 21.66 21.56
N LEU A 846 6.64 20.68 22.30
CA LEU A 846 5.77 20.95 23.43
C LEU A 846 6.43 22.07 24.25
N PRO A 847 5.70 23.15 24.60
CA PRO A 847 6.28 24.21 25.39
C PRO A 847 6.87 23.59 26.67
N PRO A 848 8.03 24.07 27.14
CA PRO A 848 8.61 23.60 28.39
C PRO A 848 7.56 23.73 29.50
N LYS A 849 7.55 22.75 30.42
CA LYS A 849 6.60 22.64 31.52
C LYS A 849 6.40 24.01 32.20
N PRO A 850 5.16 24.51 32.37
CA PRO A 850 4.97 25.69 33.20
C PRO A 850 5.47 25.36 34.61
N ARG A 851 6.37 26.20 35.14
CA ARG A 851 6.89 26.04 36.51
C ARG A 851 5.69 26.02 37.46
N VAL A 852 5.57 24.95 38.24
CA VAL A 852 4.53 24.83 39.27
C VAL A 852 4.91 25.80 40.38
N GLU A 853 4.23 26.95 40.43
CA GLU A 853 4.23 27.82 41.60
C GLU A 853 3.47 27.10 42.72
N GLY A 854 4.23 26.44 43.61
CA GLY A 854 3.73 26.04 44.91
C GLY A 854 3.67 27.26 45.82
N ASP A 855 2.50 27.45 46.44
CA ASP A 855 2.26 28.28 47.62
C ASP A 855 2.76 29.74 47.58
N ALA A 856 2.00 30.60 46.94
CA ALA A 856 1.84 31.98 47.42
C ALA A 856 0.44 32.49 47.07
N GLN A 857 -0.31 32.80 48.12
CA GLN A 857 -1.61 33.46 48.06
C GLN A 857 -1.57 34.69 47.16
N GLY A 858 -2.66 34.89 46.42
CA GLY A 858 -2.83 35.96 45.46
C GLY A 858 -2.34 37.31 45.96
N LYS A 859 -1.32 37.84 45.28
CA LYS A 859 -1.07 39.28 45.16
C LYS A 859 -0.76 39.56 43.70
N LYS A 860 -1.50 40.50 43.11
CA LYS A 860 -1.14 41.09 41.82
C LYS A 860 0.33 41.53 41.88
N PRO A 861 1.12 41.37 40.80
CA PRO A 861 2.50 41.81 40.79
C PRO A 861 2.56 43.30 41.17
N LYS A 862 3.29 43.61 42.26
CA LYS A 862 3.60 45.01 42.60
C LYS A 862 4.39 45.59 41.43
N LEU A 863 3.88 46.68 40.84
CA LEU A 863 4.51 47.37 39.72
C LEU A 863 5.74 48.22 40.13
N GLN A 864 6.12 48.20 41.41
CA GLN A 864 7.25 48.92 41.98
C GLN A 864 8.02 47.99 42.91
N LEU A 865 9.33 47.88 42.69
CA LEU A 865 10.25 47.11 43.51
C LEU A 865 10.55 47.86 44.82
N ASP A 866 10.65 47.14 45.93
CA ASP A 866 10.97 47.74 47.23
C ASP A 866 12.46 48.21 47.20
N ALA A 867 12.81 49.31 47.88
CA ALA A 867 14.10 49.99 47.72
C ALA A 867 15.33 49.10 48.02
N GLU A 868 15.15 48.10 48.88
CA GLU A 868 16.15 47.12 49.30
C GLU A 868 16.48 46.12 48.17
N ASP A 869 15.47 45.72 47.37
CA ASP A 869 15.66 44.86 46.19
C ASP A 869 16.45 45.58 45.08
N ILE A 870 16.25 46.89 44.94
CA ILE A 870 16.98 47.72 43.98
C ILE A 870 18.46 47.83 44.38
N GLU A 871 18.78 47.91 45.67
CA GLU A 871 20.17 47.91 46.13
C GLU A 871 20.87 46.59 45.81
N ILE A 872 20.25 45.45 46.16
CA ILE A 872 20.81 44.11 45.90
C ILE A 872 21.09 43.88 44.41
N ILE A 873 20.17 44.28 43.52
CA ILE A 873 20.37 44.14 42.06
C ILE A 873 21.54 45.00 41.55
N ASN A 874 21.79 46.15 42.19
CA ASN A 874 22.86 47.05 41.78
C ASN A 874 24.23 46.73 42.39
N GLU A 875 24.34 45.78 43.32
CA GLU A 875 25.62 45.38 43.93
C GLU A 875 26.48 44.53 42.98
N ASN A 876 25.87 43.75 42.08
CA ASN A 876 26.59 42.86 41.15
C ASN A 876 26.55 43.41 39.72
N TRP A 877 27.68 43.94 39.24
CA TRP A 877 27.84 44.43 37.87
C TRP A 877 28.48 43.34 37.02
N GLU A 878 27.68 42.66 36.19
CA GLU A 878 28.16 41.56 35.35
C GLU A 878 27.52 41.61 33.96
N ASN A 879 28.30 41.22 32.95
CA ASN A 879 27.80 41.01 31.60
C ASN A 879 27.08 39.66 31.51
N ASN A 880 25.79 39.66 31.23
CA ASN A 880 24.99 38.45 31.06
C ASN A 880 24.05 38.57 29.85
N ASP A 881 23.44 37.46 29.45
CA ASP A 881 22.56 37.42 28.27
C ASP A 881 21.40 38.44 28.37
N LEU A 882 20.94 38.77 29.59
CA LEU A 882 19.87 39.74 29.83
C LEU A 882 20.33 41.18 29.64
N THR A 883 21.52 41.56 30.14
CA THR A 883 22.09 42.90 29.89
C THR A 883 22.38 43.08 28.41
N THR A 884 22.89 42.05 27.73
CA THR A 884 23.10 42.08 26.27
C THR A 884 21.78 42.21 25.51
N LEU A 885 20.75 41.44 25.86
CA LEU A 885 19.43 41.53 25.21
C LEU A 885 18.80 42.91 25.40
N MET A 886 18.82 43.43 26.63
CA MET A 886 18.26 44.75 26.94
C MET A 886 19.02 45.87 26.23
N TRP A 887 20.36 45.80 26.17
CA TRP A 887 21.17 46.72 25.39
C TRP A 887 20.81 46.70 23.91
N GLN A 888 20.69 45.50 23.30
CA GLN A 888 20.31 45.35 21.88
C GLN A 888 18.93 45.94 21.59
N VAL A 889 17.94 45.68 22.45
CA VAL A 889 16.58 46.19 22.28
C VAL A 889 16.54 47.72 22.30
N ILE A 890 17.32 48.34 23.20
CA ILE A 890 17.43 49.80 23.31
C ILE A 890 18.22 50.38 22.13
N ALA A 891 19.33 49.75 21.75
CA ALA A 891 20.15 50.15 20.60
C ALA A 891 19.34 50.09 19.30
N ASP A 892 18.55 49.03 19.08
CA ASP A 892 17.74 48.80 17.89
C ASP A 892 16.41 49.61 17.87
N ASN A 893 16.06 50.33 18.94
CA ASN A 893 14.79 51.05 19.10
C ASN A 893 13.53 50.18 19.09
N ARG A 894 13.59 48.93 19.57
CA ARG A 894 12.44 48.01 19.53
C ARG A 894 11.49 48.25 20.72
N MET A 895 10.61 49.25 20.61
CA MET A 895 9.71 49.67 21.69
C MET A 895 8.71 48.60 22.16
N GLU A 896 8.15 47.79 21.26
CA GLU A 896 7.21 46.72 21.64
C GLU A 896 7.90 45.62 22.44
N ASP A 897 9.08 45.18 21.99
CA ASP A 897 9.92 44.20 22.69
C ASP A 897 10.37 44.76 24.05
N PHE A 898 10.75 46.04 24.08
CA PHE A 898 11.14 46.75 25.31
C PHE A 898 10.01 46.79 26.34
N ALA A 899 8.81 47.21 25.92
CA ALA A 899 7.64 47.27 26.80
C ALA A 899 7.25 45.87 27.30
N LYS A 900 7.34 44.86 26.43
CA LYS A 900 7.07 43.47 26.77
C LYS A 900 8.07 42.94 27.79
N LEU A 901 9.37 43.15 27.57
CA LEU A 901 10.43 42.76 28.51
C LEU A 901 10.23 43.37 29.90
N LEU A 902 9.88 44.65 29.97
CA LEU A 902 9.59 45.33 31.24
C LEU A 902 8.30 44.86 31.90
N SER A 903 7.29 44.45 31.12
CA SER A 903 6.05 43.89 31.65
C SER A 903 6.22 42.49 32.23
N GLU A 904 7.10 41.69 31.62
CA GLU A 904 7.40 40.32 32.05
C GLU A 904 8.40 40.31 33.21
N THR A 905 9.40 41.20 33.19
CA THR A 905 10.46 41.26 34.21
C THR A 905 10.78 42.72 34.62
N PRO A 906 10.02 43.29 35.58
CA PRO A 906 10.23 44.68 36.03
C PRO A 906 11.60 44.96 36.64
N THR A 907 12.32 43.94 37.13
CA THR A 907 13.68 44.07 37.68
C THR A 907 14.73 44.45 36.64
N MET A 908 14.45 44.24 35.35
CA MET A 908 15.37 44.59 34.27
C MET A 908 15.68 46.08 34.18
N VAL A 909 14.85 46.95 34.75
CA VAL A 909 15.07 48.41 34.76
C VAL A 909 16.35 48.80 35.52
N HIS A 910 16.77 47.97 36.48
CA HIS A 910 17.88 48.27 37.39
C HIS A 910 19.14 47.45 37.12
N ILE A 911 19.17 46.63 36.07
CA ILE A 911 20.35 45.81 35.76
C ILE A 911 21.53 46.69 35.35
N ARG A 912 22.73 46.21 35.70
CA ARG A 912 23.99 46.86 35.35
C ARG A 912 24.95 45.87 34.73
N SER A 913 25.54 46.30 33.63
CA SER A 913 26.69 45.66 33.00
C SER A 913 27.96 45.91 33.82
N GLU A 914 29.03 45.18 33.51
CA GLU A 914 30.34 45.26 34.19
C GLU A 914 30.94 46.69 34.24
N ASP A 915 30.62 47.53 33.27
CA ASP A 915 31.00 48.95 33.20
C ASP A 915 30.19 49.87 34.14
N GLY A 916 29.24 49.30 34.88
CA GLY A 916 28.33 50.02 35.77
C GLY A 916 27.21 50.76 35.05
N ARG A 917 27.06 50.56 33.73
CA ARG A 917 25.98 51.14 32.92
C ARG A 917 24.80 50.19 32.84
N GLY A 918 23.61 50.75 32.72
CA GLY A 918 22.36 50.00 32.61
C GLY A 918 21.41 50.63 31.59
N PRO A 919 20.15 50.16 31.53
CA PRO A 919 19.15 50.61 30.55
C PRO A 919 19.01 52.13 30.46
N MET A 920 19.12 52.83 31.60
CA MET A 920 19.03 54.29 31.66
C MET A 920 20.19 55.00 30.94
N TRP A 921 21.41 54.47 31.03
CA TRP A 921 22.59 55.00 30.33
C TRP A 921 22.48 54.74 28.84
N TRP A 922 22.12 53.52 28.45
CA TRP A 922 22.00 53.13 27.05
C TRP A 922 20.88 53.92 26.35
N ALA A 923 19.76 54.18 27.03
CA ALA A 923 18.68 54.99 26.48
C ALA A 923 19.12 56.45 26.24
N HIS A 924 19.95 57.02 27.12
CA HIS A 924 20.53 58.36 26.93
C HIS A 924 21.63 58.39 25.85
N GLU A 925 22.49 57.37 25.81
CA GLU A 925 23.56 57.20 24.81
C GLU A 925 23.00 57.11 23.37
N PHE A 926 21.89 56.38 23.19
CA PHE A 926 21.23 56.23 21.89
C PHE A 926 20.12 57.26 21.62
N GLY A 927 19.91 58.24 22.51
CA GLY A 927 18.91 59.30 22.32
C GLY A 927 17.45 58.83 22.29
N ARG A 928 17.09 57.78 23.04
CA ARG A 928 15.76 57.13 23.06
C ARG A 928 14.81 57.79 24.06
N ALA A 929 14.29 58.99 23.74
CA ALA A 929 13.46 59.78 24.67
C ALA A 929 12.22 59.03 25.22
N GLU A 930 11.52 58.25 24.39
CA GLU A 930 10.34 57.48 24.83
C GLU A 930 10.72 56.37 25.82
N MET A 931 11.84 55.66 25.59
CA MET A 931 12.34 54.64 26.52
C MET A 931 12.78 55.27 27.83
N VAL A 932 13.37 56.47 27.79
CA VAL A 932 13.75 57.23 29.00
C VAL A 932 12.52 57.54 29.86
N GLU A 933 11.42 57.99 29.26
CA GLU A 933 10.18 58.25 30.00
C GLU A 933 9.60 56.99 30.63
N VAL A 934 9.65 55.86 29.91
CA VAL A 934 9.18 54.57 30.43
C VAL A 934 10.06 54.12 31.60
N LEU A 935 11.39 54.16 31.48
CA LEU A 935 12.31 53.79 32.55
C LEU A 935 12.11 54.65 33.81
N LYS A 936 11.84 55.95 33.65
CA LYS A 936 11.48 56.85 34.75
C LYS A 936 10.20 56.42 35.47
N LYS A 937 9.16 56.04 34.72
CA LYS A 937 7.91 55.54 35.30
C LYS A 937 8.11 54.27 36.13
N PHE A 938 9.07 53.44 35.75
CA PHE A 938 9.45 52.23 36.49
C PHE A 938 10.54 52.46 37.56
N GLY A 939 10.90 53.71 37.86
CA GLY A 939 11.77 54.04 38.99
C GLY A 939 13.27 54.07 38.72
N ALA A 940 13.71 54.04 37.46
CA ALA A 940 15.13 54.19 37.12
C ALA A 940 15.66 55.58 37.54
N SER A 941 16.78 55.61 38.27
CA SER A 941 17.42 56.84 38.73
C SER A 941 18.41 57.39 37.71
N GLU A 942 18.27 58.67 37.35
CA GLU A 942 19.24 59.40 36.52
C GLU A 942 20.43 59.99 37.31
N ALA A 943 20.42 59.85 38.64
CA ALA A 943 21.44 60.47 39.50
C ALA A 943 22.62 59.53 39.85
N ARG A 944 22.50 58.24 39.53
CA ARG A 944 23.56 57.26 39.81
C ARG A 944 24.72 57.43 38.84
N LYS A 945 25.90 56.96 39.24
CA LYS A 945 27.14 57.02 38.45
C LYS A 945 27.52 55.64 37.92
N ASP A 946 28.20 55.60 36.78
CA ASP A 946 28.87 54.41 36.23
C ASP A 946 30.27 54.21 36.88
N ALA A 947 31.01 53.18 36.45
CA ALA A 947 32.36 52.91 36.95
C ALA A 947 33.36 54.07 36.71
N LYS A 948 33.07 54.98 35.76
CA LYS A 948 33.89 56.15 35.41
C LYS A 948 33.40 57.43 36.09
N GLY A 949 32.38 57.35 36.93
CA GLY A 949 31.83 58.50 37.65
C GLY A 949 30.84 59.35 36.85
N LEU A 950 30.43 58.90 35.65
CA LEU A 950 29.51 59.61 34.76
C LEU A 950 28.05 59.23 35.04
N THR A 951 27.17 60.22 35.06
CA THR A 951 25.71 60.00 35.13
C THR A 951 25.13 59.71 33.74
N PRO A 952 23.93 59.10 33.63
CA PRO A 952 23.25 58.93 32.33
C PRO A 952 23.12 60.24 31.54
N LEU A 953 22.90 61.36 32.24
CA LEU A 953 22.79 62.69 31.63
C LEU A 953 24.13 63.20 31.10
N ASP A 954 25.25 62.83 31.73
CA ASP A 954 26.58 63.20 31.25
C ASP A 954 26.95 62.42 29.98
N VAL A 955 26.46 61.18 29.84
CA VAL A 955 26.65 60.37 28.63
C VAL A 955 25.92 60.95 27.42
N SER A 956 24.77 61.62 27.61
CA SER A 956 24.07 62.31 26.52
C SER A 956 24.80 63.54 25.97
N LYS A 957 25.81 64.05 26.68
CA LYS A 957 26.60 65.25 26.33
C LYS A 957 27.99 64.92 25.76
N LEU A 958 28.36 63.64 25.76
CA LEU A 958 29.55 63.08 25.12
C LEU A 958 29.21 62.67 23.69
#